data_AF-A0A922LXT7-F1
#
_entry.id   AF-A0A922LXT7-F1
#
_cell.length_a   1.000
_cell.length_b   1.000
_cell.length_c   1.000
_cell.angle_alpha   90.00
_cell.angle_beta   90.00
_cell.angle_gamma   90.00
#
_symmetry.space_group_name_H-M   'P 1'
#
loop_
_entity.id
_entity.type
_entity.pdbx_description
1 polymer ?
#
loop_
_entity_poly.entity_id
_entity_poly.type
_entity_poly.pdbx_seq_one_letter_code
_entity_poly.pdbx_strand_id
1 'polypeptide(L)'
;MECESSKVVSLQETLKLNPSTSIESESTLNDQTQSVSKHEEQKDKGKDFGGQCDSTKANPSSFTPNSGIISSLQTSCSPTNTIQGHSFIRRTLHKPAYCHHCGEVIWGLLGSGFQCEICNLLAHERCQTVVSSPCTSVAPLHIKSPVSHCWSDVGHFKRKFCNVCRKRLEDSLSVRCEVCEYYCHVDCQDYSINDCKQGATCSPGKPVCSPRQTHHWREGNLPTNSKCFICRKTCWSSECLTGYRCQWCGRTSHAGCIEKVDDECDFGPLRDIMLPSFCVSLPRMNIPIEHVIGVTKRPRGRAISADWSSSGESKEDSWQDTRSPRETIDRASSDEYLCVFDGVGALKRRSCRSFSFSKSMSTYSAVKRFLKTFHLAGTPDYYNVYEVNEHDGTENKLNYHVNLRSQLRFDLKQPSILIRSKEPEESTITIKVYAGDLRLLLAPHVPPYEEVTINSETTASKVVAMALNNFGCGHMSPDDCYLSSVCVDRTVSEQLLNKDDRPMLLLDQLREESARISQFTRFELRFVEDPPIGPSVSLFVGNLKENLSQRLYERVLLDKLGEKCRWDSIEVIYYESGCLVLNYHSSEKAEQAYELLNESIFMNKPITALLLPTIHPQNLPKGIQPLLVFVNLKSGGCQGVDLIVAFRRLLNPFQVFNLDYGGPLPGLYCFRHLASYKILVCGGDGTVGWTLSCLDIVGQDAACNAPPIAPLPLGTGNDLSRVLRWGSGYSSADDPLTILKDVVAAEEVKLDRWTLIVRPEEDFKDETKLALELQTNASNTNEDNSIMIIMNNYFGIGIDADLSLDFHNARSENPSKFNSRIHNKGVYFKIGLRKMINRTICKDLHKQIVVIADGKIVILPPIEGLVVLNILSWGGGANPWNVEKHDDEFVKPTHYDGLLEIVGISGVVHMGQIYSGLGTGIRLAQAAHLKIWLKSELPIQVDGEPFIHPPGQITVLRSALSANMLRKVKRPKRRPGTEDYGLNQLSSTTDQQYQNSIQQYSTTRLHDFSSSSDYSSLNVIQNIKEDLQLPINKLNMDPFISDTPTYSKPIINLTSKPIYNKVNTPTNTVQSSTVSAVHSNDNDNTAVYHQGSLTNTLNQLSLGSNIRSQEVLSSSSSVNLPSSLLRICSYTTLSGDDSV
;
A
#
# COMPACT_ATOMS: atom_id res chain seq x y z
N MET A 1 -17.51 49.97 10.76
CA MET A 1 -16.82 51.26 10.58
C MET A 1 -15.56 51.00 9.77
N GLU A 2 -15.22 51.92 8.86
CA GLU A 2 -13.91 52.18 8.20
C GLU A 2 -12.89 51.00 8.05
N CYS A 3 -12.59 50.55 6.82
CA CYS A 3 -11.59 51.10 5.87
C CYS A 3 -10.13 50.76 6.28
N GLU A 4 -9.19 50.38 5.39
CA GLU A 4 -9.05 50.46 3.92
C GLU A 4 -8.66 49.06 3.33
N SER A 5 -9.07 48.65 2.12
CA SER A 5 -8.48 48.93 0.78
C SER A 5 -7.02 48.42 0.55
N SER A 6 -6.58 47.99 -0.64
CA SER A 6 -7.26 47.50 -1.85
C SER A 6 -6.23 46.99 -2.90
N LYS A 7 -6.57 45.95 -3.68
CA LYS A 7 -6.45 45.85 -5.16
C LYS A 7 -6.52 44.41 -5.69
N VAL A 8 -7.33 44.22 -6.71
CA VAL A 8 -7.36 43.05 -7.61
C VAL A 8 -7.14 43.59 -9.03
N VAL A 9 -6.40 42.86 -9.87
CA VAL A 9 -6.37 43.09 -11.32
C VAL A 9 -6.44 41.72 -12.01
N SER A 10 -7.45 41.55 -12.86
CA SER A 10 -7.62 40.40 -13.74
C SER A 10 -7.02 40.70 -15.12
N LEU A 11 -6.62 39.66 -15.85
CA LEU A 11 -6.40 39.74 -17.30
C LEU A 11 -6.95 38.49 -17.99
N GLN A 12 -7.91 38.71 -18.87
CA GLN A 12 -8.32 37.82 -19.95
C GLN A 12 -8.55 38.70 -21.17
N GLU A 13 -7.90 38.40 -22.29
CA GLU A 13 -8.38 38.79 -23.61
C GLU A 13 -7.76 37.87 -24.68
N THR A 14 -8.37 37.80 -25.86
CA THR A 14 -8.00 36.84 -26.92
C THR A 14 -8.52 37.33 -28.27
N LEU A 15 -7.71 37.24 -29.33
CA LEU A 15 -7.98 37.33 -30.79
C LEU A 15 -6.61 37.60 -31.47
N LYS A 16 -6.35 37.43 -32.78
CA LYS A 16 -6.61 36.40 -33.82
C LYS A 16 -6.05 36.97 -35.15
N LEU A 17 -5.79 36.12 -36.17
CA LEU A 17 -5.38 36.49 -37.56
C LEU A 17 -3.95 37.08 -37.68
N ASN A 18 -3.20 36.96 -38.79
CA ASN A 18 -3.29 36.08 -39.98
C ASN A 18 -1.89 35.92 -40.63
N PRO A 19 -1.67 34.97 -41.56
CA PRO A 19 -0.37 34.73 -42.20
C PRO A 19 -0.17 35.45 -43.55
N SER A 20 1.03 35.24 -44.13
CA SER A 20 1.50 35.51 -45.51
C SER A 20 2.22 36.84 -45.82
N THR A 21 3.39 36.72 -46.44
CA THR A 21 3.79 37.46 -47.65
C THR A 21 5.01 36.79 -48.28
N SER A 22 5.01 36.67 -49.60
CA SER A 22 6.12 36.18 -50.43
C SER A 22 6.54 37.28 -51.39
N ILE A 23 7.85 37.51 -51.57
CA ILE A 23 8.39 38.40 -52.60
C ILE A 23 9.58 37.71 -53.27
N GLU A 24 9.59 37.76 -54.60
CA GLU A 24 10.62 37.19 -55.48
C GLU A 24 11.73 38.21 -55.75
N SER A 25 12.93 37.74 -56.07
CA SER A 25 13.93 38.49 -56.87
C SER A 25 14.97 37.53 -57.45
N GLU A 26 14.89 37.23 -58.75
CA GLU A 26 16.06 36.70 -59.47
C GLU A 26 17.04 37.85 -59.77
N SER A 27 18.34 37.54 -59.91
CA SER A 27 19.06 37.73 -61.19
C SER A 27 20.59 37.65 -61.05
N THR A 28 21.22 36.84 -61.93
CA THR A 28 22.57 37.02 -62.52
C THR A 28 23.81 37.08 -61.60
N LEU A 29 25.05 36.82 -62.07
CA LEU A 29 25.62 35.88 -63.07
C LEU A 29 27.16 35.96 -62.89
N ASN A 30 27.92 35.06 -63.52
CA ASN A 30 29.38 35.16 -63.78
C ASN A 30 30.35 35.09 -62.57
N ASP A 31 31.62 34.67 -62.74
CA ASP A 31 32.20 33.66 -63.66
C ASP A 31 33.65 33.31 -63.22
N GLN A 32 34.16 32.13 -63.63
CA GLN A 32 35.61 31.76 -63.68
C GLN A 32 36.40 31.77 -62.33
N THR A 33 37.61 31.21 -62.18
CA THR A 33 38.58 30.59 -63.13
C THR A 33 39.32 29.37 -62.51
N GLN A 34 40.15 28.67 -63.31
CA GLN A 34 40.86 27.41 -62.97
C GLN A 34 42.31 27.60 -62.48
N SER A 35 42.83 26.64 -61.69
CA SER A 35 44.16 25.99 -61.83
C SER A 35 44.39 25.01 -60.64
N VAL A 36 44.99 23.81 -60.67
CA VAL A 36 45.73 22.93 -61.61
C VAL A 36 47.18 22.63 -61.16
N SER A 37 47.41 21.37 -60.78
CA SER A 37 48.72 20.69 -60.58
C SER A 37 49.54 21.09 -59.32
N LYS A 38 50.50 20.29 -58.81
CA LYS A 38 51.11 19.04 -59.32
C LYS A 38 51.65 18.13 -58.19
N HIS A 39 52.07 16.91 -58.54
CA HIS A 39 52.72 15.92 -57.66
C HIS A 39 54.10 16.37 -57.15
N GLU A 40 54.55 15.77 -56.03
CA GLU A 40 55.77 14.93 -56.05
C GLU A 40 55.76 13.86 -54.93
N GLU A 41 56.50 12.76 -55.14
CA GLU A 41 56.66 11.64 -54.18
C GLU A 41 58.06 11.68 -53.54
N GLN A 42 58.22 11.13 -52.33
CA GLN A 42 59.41 10.28 -52.09
C GLN A 42 59.28 9.25 -50.96
N LYS A 43 60.07 8.18 -51.14
CA LYS A 43 60.27 7.00 -50.28
C LYS A 43 61.15 7.37 -49.05
N ASP A 44 61.55 6.50 -48.11
CA ASP A 44 61.78 5.05 -48.16
C ASP A 44 62.06 4.44 -46.75
N LYS A 45 62.06 3.09 -46.66
CA LYS A 45 62.55 2.22 -45.54
C LYS A 45 61.82 2.31 -44.18
N GLY A 46 61.55 1.24 -43.44
CA GLY A 46 61.67 -0.21 -43.72
C GLY A 46 62.64 -0.98 -42.80
N LYS A 47 62.13 -2.00 -42.08
CA LYS A 47 62.88 -3.15 -41.52
C LYS A 47 61.97 -4.21 -40.90
N ASP A 48 62.12 -5.46 -41.34
CA ASP A 48 61.52 -6.66 -40.71
C ASP A 48 62.39 -7.23 -39.58
N PHE A 49 61.78 -8.07 -38.74
CA PHE A 49 62.38 -9.30 -38.18
C PHE A 49 61.25 -10.25 -37.74
N GLY A 50 61.44 -11.58 -37.83
CA GLY A 50 60.39 -12.56 -37.52
C GLY A 50 60.87 -13.99 -37.22
N GLY A 51 59.90 -14.90 -37.02
CA GLY A 51 60.01 -16.36 -36.77
C GLY A 51 58.60 -16.87 -36.38
N GLN A 52 57.99 -17.88 -37.01
CA GLN A 52 58.30 -19.33 -37.02
C GLN A 52 58.18 -19.97 -35.61
N CYS A 53 57.50 -21.11 -35.38
CA CYS A 53 56.99 -22.22 -36.23
C CYS A 53 55.49 -22.53 -35.87
N ASP A 54 54.59 -23.06 -36.72
CA ASP A 54 54.47 -24.42 -37.28
C ASP A 54 54.58 -25.58 -36.26
N SER A 55 53.71 -26.61 -36.22
CA SER A 55 52.46 -26.95 -36.97
C SER A 55 51.57 -27.91 -36.09
N THR A 56 50.55 -28.74 -36.45
CA THR A 56 50.18 -29.57 -37.63
C THR A 56 48.67 -29.95 -37.72
N LYS A 57 48.14 -30.09 -38.96
CA LYS A 57 47.32 -31.19 -39.58
C LYS A 57 46.38 -32.10 -38.73
N ALA A 58 45.19 -32.57 -39.18
CA ALA A 58 44.49 -32.45 -40.50
C ALA A 58 42.95 -32.79 -40.47
N ASN A 59 42.26 -32.49 -41.58
CA ASN A 59 40.85 -32.75 -41.97
C ASN A 59 40.60 -34.21 -42.44
N PRO A 60 39.35 -34.78 -42.50
CA PRO A 60 38.26 -34.45 -43.48
C PRO A 60 36.78 -34.68 -43.00
N SER A 61 35.68 -34.47 -43.76
CA SER A 61 35.26 -33.49 -44.79
C SER A 61 33.80 -33.75 -45.24
N SER A 62 32.93 -32.73 -45.35
CA SER A 62 31.70 -32.76 -46.20
C SER A 62 31.07 -31.37 -46.38
N PHE A 63 30.70 -30.99 -47.61
CA PHE A 63 29.92 -29.78 -47.95
C PHE A 63 28.41 -30.03 -47.71
N THR A 64 27.43 -29.11 -47.76
CA THR A 64 27.14 -27.83 -48.50
C THR A 64 26.01 -27.06 -47.76
N PRO A 65 25.57 -25.84 -48.17
CA PRO A 65 26.25 -24.64 -48.67
C PRO A 65 25.88 -23.38 -47.83
N ASN A 66 26.28 -22.17 -48.26
CA ASN A 66 26.04 -20.90 -47.53
C ASN A 66 24.60 -20.37 -47.59
N SER A 67 24.10 -19.85 -46.46
CA SER A 67 23.07 -18.80 -46.39
C SER A 67 23.36 -17.83 -45.24
N GLY A 68 24.46 -17.09 -45.35
CA GLY A 68 24.88 -16.12 -44.33
C GLY A 68 24.06 -14.83 -44.40
N ILE A 69 23.06 -14.69 -43.53
CA ILE A 69 22.39 -13.41 -43.27
C ILE A 69 22.95 -12.85 -41.96
N ILE A 70 23.60 -11.68 -42.05
CA ILE A 70 24.02 -10.91 -40.89
C ILE A 70 22.78 -10.18 -40.36
N SER A 71 22.46 -10.36 -39.08
CA SER A 71 21.38 -9.66 -38.39
C SER A 71 21.98 -8.75 -37.32
N SER A 72 21.78 -7.44 -37.46
CA SER A 72 22.68 -6.45 -36.84
C SER A 72 22.02 -5.23 -36.19
N LEU A 73 20.72 -5.23 -35.83
CA LEU A 73 20.11 -4.10 -35.09
C LEU A 73 19.08 -4.43 -33.99
N GLN A 74 19.40 -5.44 -33.15
CA GLN A 74 19.35 -5.32 -31.67
C GLN A 74 20.29 -6.38 -31.05
N THR A 75 21.59 -6.27 -31.34
CA THR A 75 22.57 -7.32 -31.05
C THR A 75 22.79 -7.57 -29.55
N SER A 76 22.94 -8.85 -29.20
CA SER A 76 23.23 -9.31 -27.84
C SER A 76 24.53 -8.74 -27.28
N CYS A 77 24.47 -8.06 -26.13
CA CYS A 77 25.65 -7.55 -25.42
C CYS A 77 26.60 -8.69 -25.02
N SER A 78 27.63 -8.93 -25.83
CA SER A 78 28.71 -9.87 -25.52
C SER A 78 30.09 -9.43 -26.04
N PRO A 79 30.60 -8.25 -25.63
CA PRO A 79 32.05 -8.11 -25.52
C PRO A 79 32.57 -9.19 -24.55
N THR A 80 33.69 -9.82 -24.88
CA THR A 80 34.22 -10.97 -24.12
C THR A 80 34.34 -10.67 -22.62
N ASN A 81 33.73 -11.52 -21.79
CA ASN A 81 33.71 -11.53 -20.31
C ASN A 81 32.67 -10.66 -19.57
N THR A 82 31.66 -10.04 -20.21
CA THR A 82 30.61 -9.29 -19.47
C THR A 82 29.48 -10.17 -18.92
N ILE A 83 29.73 -10.87 -17.82
CA ILE A 83 28.71 -11.67 -17.12
C ILE A 83 27.77 -10.75 -16.30
N GLN A 84 26.46 -10.95 -16.46
CA GLN A 84 25.40 -10.12 -15.85
C GLN A 84 25.58 -8.60 -16.07
N GLY A 85 26.19 -8.22 -17.20
CA GLY A 85 26.44 -6.82 -17.58
C GLY A 85 27.56 -6.11 -16.80
N HIS A 86 28.35 -6.82 -15.98
CA HIS A 86 29.45 -6.20 -15.24
C HIS A 86 30.70 -6.01 -16.10
N SER A 87 31.25 -4.80 -16.06
CA SER A 87 32.58 -4.48 -16.61
C SER A 87 33.62 -4.61 -15.49
N PHE A 88 34.13 -5.82 -15.27
CA PHE A 88 35.12 -6.09 -14.23
C PHE A 88 36.54 -5.66 -14.64
N ILE A 89 37.26 -5.02 -13.71
CA ILE A 89 38.70 -4.76 -13.81
C ILE A 89 39.43 -5.29 -12.57
N ARG A 90 40.63 -5.85 -12.76
CA ARG A 90 41.50 -6.27 -11.65
C ARG A 90 42.00 -5.02 -10.90
N ARG A 91 41.88 -5.04 -9.57
CA ARG A 91 42.31 -3.97 -8.65
C ARG A 91 43.13 -4.55 -7.51
N THR A 92 44.33 -3.99 -7.28
CA THR A 92 45.13 -4.28 -6.09
C THR A 92 44.47 -3.66 -4.85
N LEU A 93 44.24 -4.45 -3.80
CA LEU A 93 43.54 -4.02 -2.60
C LEU A 93 44.54 -3.79 -1.46
N HIS A 94 44.83 -2.53 -1.15
CA HIS A 94 45.76 -2.14 -0.07
C HIS A 94 45.18 -2.29 1.35
N LYS A 95 43.94 -2.77 1.49
CA LYS A 95 43.22 -3.00 2.73
C LYS A 95 42.32 -4.25 2.57
N PRO A 96 42.05 -5.01 3.64
CA PRO A 96 41.09 -6.12 3.58
C PRO A 96 39.74 -5.65 3.05
N ALA A 97 39.22 -6.33 2.03
CA ALA A 97 37.92 -6.05 1.42
C ALA A 97 37.17 -7.36 1.18
N TYR A 98 35.87 -7.29 0.94
CA TYR A 98 34.97 -8.43 0.97
C TYR A 98 34.28 -8.62 -0.38
N CYS A 99 34.11 -9.88 -0.80
CA CYS A 99 33.37 -10.21 -2.01
C CYS A 99 31.87 -10.03 -1.78
N HIS A 100 31.19 -9.28 -2.65
CA HIS A 100 29.76 -9.03 -2.56
C HIS A 100 28.90 -10.27 -2.87
N HIS A 101 29.43 -11.21 -3.65
CA HIS A 101 28.74 -12.44 -4.03
C HIS A 101 28.73 -13.50 -2.91
N CYS A 102 29.89 -13.82 -2.31
CA CYS A 102 29.99 -14.86 -1.27
C CYS A 102 30.12 -14.34 0.17
N GLY A 103 30.42 -13.04 0.37
CA GLY A 103 30.62 -12.43 1.69
C GLY A 103 32.01 -12.66 2.31
N GLU A 104 32.89 -13.46 1.68
CA GLU A 104 34.22 -13.79 2.21
C GLU A 104 35.27 -12.70 1.90
N VAL A 105 36.33 -12.64 2.71
CA VAL A 105 37.47 -11.71 2.56
C VAL A 105 38.27 -12.03 1.29
N ILE A 106 38.72 -10.99 0.59
CA ILE A 106 39.72 -11.07 -0.49
C ILE A 106 41.10 -10.87 0.16
N TRP A 107 41.88 -11.95 0.25
CA TRP A 107 43.13 -12.01 1.02
C TRP A 107 44.36 -12.15 0.13
N GLY A 108 45.51 -11.63 0.57
CA GLY A 108 46.81 -11.84 -0.07
C GLY A 108 47.78 -10.65 0.11
N LEU A 109 49.09 -10.92 0.14
CA LEU A 109 50.14 -9.89 0.27
C LEU A 109 50.15 -8.86 -0.87
N LEU A 110 49.62 -9.23 -2.03
CA LEU A 110 49.30 -8.34 -3.17
C LEU A 110 47.85 -8.59 -3.62
N GLY A 111 46.93 -8.75 -2.66
CA GLY A 111 45.56 -9.25 -2.88
C GLY A 111 44.80 -8.47 -3.95
N SER A 112 44.65 -9.06 -5.14
CA SER A 112 43.92 -8.44 -6.25
C SER A 112 42.48 -8.96 -6.32
N GLY A 113 41.51 -8.08 -6.14
CA GLY A 113 40.10 -8.35 -6.43
C GLY A 113 39.72 -7.92 -7.85
N PHE A 114 38.52 -8.27 -8.27
CA PHE A 114 37.90 -7.72 -9.48
C PHE A 114 36.75 -6.80 -9.09
N GLN A 115 36.77 -5.56 -9.56
CA GLN A 115 35.77 -4.53 -9.26
C GLN A 115 35.02 -4.15 -10.54
N CYS A 116 33.70 -4.16 -10.50
CA CYS A 116 32.87 -3.64 -11.60
C CYS A 116 33.01 -2.10 -11.68
N GLU A 117 33.35 -1.58 -12.87
CA GLU A 117 33.60 -0.15 -13.12
C GLU A 117 32.36 0.76 -12.99
N ILE A 118 31.15 0.19 -12.81
CA ILE A 118 29.88 0.92 -12.71
C ILE A 118 29.36 0.86 -11.26
N CYS A 119 28.81 -0.29 -10.84
CA CYS A 119 28.18 -0.45 -9.53
C CYS A 119 29.14 -0.73 -8.35
N ASN A 120 30.46 -0.71 -8.58
CA ASN A 120 31.51 -1.05 -7.60
C ASN A 120 31.44 -2.47 -7.00
N LEU A 121 30.71 -3.41 -7.63
CA LEU A 121 30.67 -4.80 -7.16
C LEU A 121 32.07 -5.40 -7.15
N LEU A 122 32.59 -5.69 -5.95
CA LEU A 122 33.88 -6.32 -5.74
C LEU A 122 33.72 -7.83 -5.56
N ALA A 123 34.51 -8.62 -6.30
CA ALA A 123 34.49 -10.09 -6.30
C ALA A 123 35.91 -10.70 -6.28
N HIS A 124 36.02 -11.94 -5.81
CA HIS A 124 37.20 -12.77 -6.07
C HIS A 124 37.29 -13.13 -7.56
N GLU A 125 38.49 -13.48 -8.02
CA GLU A 125 38.73 -14.03 -9.36
C GLU A 125 37.84 -15.25 -9.68
N ARG A 126 37.67 -16.16 -8.73
CA ARG A 126 36.77 -17.33 -8.82
C ARG A 126 35.26 -17.00 -8.75
N CYS A 127 34.90 -15.77 -8.39
CA CYS A 127 33.51 -15.36 -8.14
C CYS A 127 32.96 -14.45 -9.24
N GLN A 128 33.80 -13.68 -9.95
CA GLN A 128 33.36 -12.75 -11.00
C GLN A 128 32.55 -13.44 -12.11
N THR A 129 32.84 -14.71 -12.38
CA THR A 129 32.20 -15.54 -13.41
C THR A 129 30.88 -16.18 -12.98
N VAL A 130 30.49 -16.05 -11.71
CA VAL A 130 29.26 -16.64 -11.14
C VAL A 130 28.43 -15.61 -10.37
N VAL A 131 28.66 -14.32 -10.61
CA VAL A 131 27.84 -13.24 -10.01
C VAL A 131 26.43 -13.30 -10.57
N SER A 132 25.43 -13.50 -9.70
CA SER A 132 24.01 -13.54 -10.05
C SER A 132 23.29 -12.18 -9.95
N SER A 133 23.85 -11.17 -9.28
CA SER A 133 23.29 -9.81 -9.31
C SER A 133 23.57 -9.13 -10.66
N PRO A 134 22.57 -8.59 -11.38
CA PRO A 134 22.80 -7.77 -12.57
C PRO A 134 23.51 -6.45 -12.22
N CYS A 135 24.31 -5.95 -13.16
CA CYS A 135 24.89 -4.61 -13.03
C CYS A 135 23.81 -3.53 -13.15
N THR A 136 23.95 -2.42 -12.44
CA THR A 136 22.96 -1.31 -12.43
C THR A 136 22.72 -0.67 -13.80
N SER A 137 23.58 -0.90 -14.78
CA SER A 137 23.41 -0.45 -16.18
C SER A 137 22.53 -1.37 -17.03
N VAL A 138 22.28 -2.61 -16.61
CA VAL A 138 21.42 -3.58 -17.32
C VAL A 138 20.27 -4.10 -16.46
N ALA A 139 20.36 -3.99 -15.13
CA ALA A 139 19.36 -4.46 -14.18
C ALA A 139 17.94 -3.92 -14.45
N PRO A 140 17.71 -2.66 -14.89
CA PRO A 140 16.37 -2.20 -15.25
C PRO A 140 15.74 -2.96 -16.41
N LEU A 141 16.56 -3.49 -17.34
CA LEU A 141 16.12 -4.32 -18.47
C LEU A 141 15.72 -5.74 -18.03
N HIS A 142 16.15 -6.18 -16.85
CA HIS A 142 15.88 -7.52 -16.31
C HIS A 142 14.66 -7.54 -15.36
N ILE A 143 14.02 -6.39 -15.11
CA ILE A 143 12.83 -6.30 -14.23
C ILE A 143 11.65 -7.02 -14.91
N LYS A 144 11.00 -7.95 -14.22
CA LYS A 144 9.78 -8.61 -14.73
C LYS A 144 8.61 -7.62 -14.80
N SER A 145 8.12 -7.18 -13.65
CA SER A 145 7.09 -6.12 -13.52
C SER A 145 7.71 -4.88 -12.86
N PRO A 146 7.60 -3.68 -13.46
CA PRO A 146 8.21 -2.47 -12.92
C PRO A 146 7.30 -1.86 -11.84
N VAL A 147 7.89 -1.45 -10.72
CA VAL A 147 7.17 -0.79 -9.61
C VAL A 147 8.07 0.26 -8.97
N SER A 148 7.62 1.51 -8.96
CA SER A 148 8.32 2.63 -8.33
C SER A 148 8.53 2.41 -6.83
N HIS A 149 9.68 2.86 -6.30
CA HIS A 149 9.94 2.88 -4.86
C HIS A 149 9.23 4.05 -4.18
N CYS A 150 8.52 3.78 -3.08
CA CYS A 150 7.97 4.82 -2.21
C CYS A 150 9.09 5.34 -1.28
N TRP A 151 9.65 6.52 -1.57
CA TRP A 151 10.85 7.02 -0.90
C TRP A 151 10.54 7.79 0.39
N SER A 152 11.30 7.51 1.45
CA SER A 152 11.24 8.27 2.71
C SER A 152 11.79 9.70 2.57
N ASP A 153 11.56 10.51 3.60
CA ASP A 153 12.38 11.71 3.87
C ASP A 153 13.89 11.36 3.85
N VAL A 154 14.71 12.35 3.50
CA VAL A 154 16.19 12.23 3.44
C VAL A 154 16.78 12.12 4.84
N GLY A 155 17.75 11.24 5.04
CA GLY A 155 18.45 11.07 6.32
C GLY A 155 19.77 10.30 6.23
N HIS A 156 20.32 9.93 7.40
CA HIS A 156 21.56 9.15 7.51
C HIS A 156 21.26 7.72 7.99
N PHE A 157 21.64 6.71 7.20
CA PHE A 157 21.40 5.30 7.53
C PHE A 157 22.69 4.60 7.97
N LYS A 158 22.92 4.60 9.29
CA LYS A 158 24.09 3.96 9.91
C LYS A 158 24.15 2.46 9.61
N ARG A 159 25.36 1.94 9.37
CA ARG A 159 25.63 0.52 9.04
C ARG A 159 24.79 -0.05 7.88
N LYS A 160 24.40 0.80 6.92
CA LYS A 160 23.74 0.40 5.66
C LYS A 160 24.60 0.75 4.45
N PHE A 161 24.33 0.06 3.34
CA PHE A 161 25.02 0.20 2.07
C PHE A 161 24.05 0.63 0.96
N CYS A 162 24.54 1.44 0.02
CA CYS A 162 23.80 1.82 -1.16
C CYS A 162 23.59 0.61 -2.08
N ASN A 163 22.33 0.26 -2.36
CA ASN A 163 21.98 -0.82 -3.29
C ASN A 163 22.43 -0.53 -4.74
N VAL A 164 22.74 0.72 -5.07
CA VAL A 164 23.25 1.16 -6.38
C VAL A 164 24.78 1.11 -6.45
N CYS A 165 25.46 1.94 -5.65
CA CYS A 165 26.91 2.15 -5.77
C CYS A 165 27.75 1.31 -4.79
N ARG A 166 27.11 0.51 -3.93
CA ARG A 166 27.69 -0.41 -2.93
C ARG A 166 28.59 0.21 -1.84
N LYS A 167 28.81 1.53 -1.85
CA LYS A 167 29.44 2.28 -0.74
C LYS A 167 28.51 2.35 0.50
N ARG A 168 29.07 2.63 1.68
CA ARG A 168 28.30 2.87 2.94
C ARG A 168 27.49 4.18 2.87
N LEU A 169 26.40 4.24 3.64
CA LEU A 169 25.45 5.37 3.71
C LEU A 169 25.64 6.28 4.94
N GLU A 170 26.55 5.94 5.86
CA GLU A 170 26.65 6.63 7.15
C GLU A 170 27.18 8.08 6.99
N ASP A 171 28.14 8.27 6.09
CA ASP A 171 28.84 9.54 5.85
C ASP A 171 28.14 10.48 4.84
N SER A 172 26.90 10.20 4.41
CA SER A 172 26.26 10.94 3.30
C SER A 172 24.72 10.89 3.32
N LEU A 173 24.08 11.94 2.83
CA LEU A 173 22.61 12.03 2.74
C LEU A 173 22.05 10.93 1.83
N SER A 174 21.01 10.26 2.33
CA SER A 174 20.50 9.00 1.79
C SER A 174 18.98 8.89 1.94
N VAL A 175 18.36 8.02 1.14
CA VAL A 175 16.92 7.71 1.16
C VAL A 175 16.69 6.20 1.30
N ARG A 176 15.50 5.83 1.79
CA ARG A 176 15.05 4.45 1.98
C ARG A 176 13.68 4.27 1.32
N CYS A 177 13.49 3.19 0.58
CA CYS A 177 12.15 2.77 0.18
C CYS A 177 11.40 2.21 1.39
N GLU A 178 10.25 2.82 1.74
CA GLU A 178 9.43 2.43 2.90
C GLU A 178 8.75 1.06 2.75
N VAL A 179 8.67 0.54 1.53
CA VAL A 179 7.97 -0.71 1.19
C VAL A 179 8.92 -1.90 1.04
N CYS A 180 10.14 -1.74 0.53
CA CYS A 180 11.05 -2.88 0.29
C CYS A 180 12.47 -2.74 0.87
N GLU A 181 12.76 -1.68 1.63
CA GLU A 181 14.08 -1.37 2.19
C GLU A 181 15.22 -1.34 1.14
N TYR A 182 14.92 -0.91 -0.09
CA TYR A 182 15.96 -0.43 -0.99
C TYR A 182 16.57 0.84 -0.40
N TYR A 183 17.89 0.89 -0.23
CA TYR A 183 18.58 2.08 0.28
C TYR A 183 19.53 2.65 -0.78
N CYS A 184 19.60 3.98 -0.90
CA CYS A 184 20.61 4.64 -1.73
C CYS A 184 21.01 6.02 -1.19
N HIS A 185 22.17 6.52 -1.62
CA HIS A 185 22.50 7.94 -1.54
C HIS A 185 21.52 8.75 -2.41
N VAL A 186 21.29 10.02 -2.07
CA VAL A 186 20.44 10.92 -2.88
C VAL A 186 20.94 10.98 -4.33
N ASP A 187 22.24 11.16 -4.54
CA ASP A 187 22.87 11.25 -5.89
C ASP A 187 22.76 9.95 -6.72
N CYS A 188 22.41 8.84 -6.06
CA CYS A 188 22.20 7.51 -6.63
C CYS A 188 20.71 7.16 -6.81
N GLN A 189 19.77 8.03 -6.42
CA GLN A 189 18.33 7.75 -6.48
C GLN A 189 17.83 7.61 -7.93
N ASP A 190 18.31 8.47 -8.85
CA ASP A 190 18.11 8.37 -10.30
C ASP A 190 18.45 6.98 -10.87
N TYR A 191 19.40 6.28 -10.23
CA TYR A 191 20.00 5.02 -10.69
C TYR A 191 19.49 3.80 -9.90
N SER A 192 18.40 3.98 -9.15
CA SER A 192 17.70 2.88 -8.50
C SER A 192 17.02 1.96 -9.52
N ILE A 193 16.96 0.67 -9.20
CA ILE A 193 16.25 -0.32 -10.02
C ILE A 193 14.78 -0.27 -9.60
N ASN A 194 13.85 0.10 -10.49
CA ASN A 194 12.43 0.26 -10.15
C ASN A 194 11.68 -1.09 -10.08
N ASP A 195 12.11 -1.93 -9.14
CA ASP A 195 11.58 -3.27 -8.86
C ASP A 195 10.98 -3.35 -7.44
N CYS A 196 10.17 -2.39 -7.02
CA CYS A 196 9.56 -2.40 -5.69
C CYS A 196 8.57 -3.58 -5.49
N LYS A 197 8.17 -3.85 -4.25
CA LYS A 197 7.29 -4.97 -3.88
C LYS A 197 5.88 -4.76 -4.44
N GLN A 198 5.53 -5.52 -5.47
CA GLN A 198 4.25 -5.43 -6.18
C GLN A 198 3.06 -5.92 -5.33
N GLY A 199 2.33 -5.00 -4.70
CA GLY A 199 1.20 -5.32 -3.83
C GLY A 199 -0.08 -5.80 -4.55
N ALA A 200 -0.20 -5.58 -5.86
CA ALA A 200 -1.38 -5.93 -6.65
C ALA A 200 -0.99 -6.48 -8.02
N THR A 201 -1.70 -7.54 -8.45
CA THR A 201 -1.46 -8.29 -9.70
C THR A 201 -2.75 -8.88 -10.30
N CYS A 202 -3.92 -8.66 -9.68
CA CYS A 202 -5.19 -9.12 -10.25
C CYS A 202 -5.64 -8.21 -11.39
N SER A 203 -6.10 -8.80 -12.49
CA SER A 203 -6.83 -8.10 -13.57
C SER A 203 -8.20 -8.78 -13.73
N PRO A 204 -9.28 -8.15 -13.25
CA PRO A 204 -10.64 -8.71 -13.31
C PRO A 204 -11.11 -9.01 -14.73
N GLY A 205 -12.11 -9.89 -14.84
CA GLY A 205 -12.74 -10.29 -16.11
C GLY A 205 -11.95 -11.25 -17.00
N LYS A 206 -10.66 -11.50 -16.72
CA LYS A 206 -9.79 -12.35 -17.56
C LYS A 206 -9.43 -13.69 -16.89
N PRO A 207 -9.30 -14.80 -17.64
CA PRO A 207 -9.07 -16.14 -17.06
C PRO A 207 -7.63 -16.28 -16.54
N VAL A 208 -7.47 -16.20 -15.23
CA VAL A 208 -6.17 -16.28 -14.55
C VAL A 208 -5.69 -17.74 -14.46
N CYS A 209 -4.56 -18.05 -15.13
CA CYS A 209 -3.82 -19.30 -14.85
C CYS A 209 -3.46 -19.37 -13.35
N SER A 210 -3.59 -20.56 -12.74
CA SER A 210 -3.53 -20.79 -11.28
C SER A 210 -2.56 -19.85 -10.56
N PRO A 211 -3.04 -18.90 -9.74
CA PRO A 211 -2.22 -17.78 -9.28
C PRO A 211 -1.15 -18.25 -8.27
N ARG A 212 0.11 -17.95 -8.57
CA ARG A 212 1.27 -18.34 -7.75
C ARG A 212 2.06 -17.09 -7.35
N GLN A 213 2.30 -16.91 -6.06
CA GLN A 213 3.19 -15.85 -5.59
C GLN A 213 4.64 -16.28 -5.84
N THR A 214 5.43 -15.51 -6.59
CA THR A 214 6.88 -15.77 -6.71
C THR A 214 7.69 -15.06 -5.62
N HIS A 215 8.87 -15.60 -5.31
CA HIS A 215 9.83 -14.96 -4.42
C HIS A 215 10.31 -13.59 -4.96
N HIS A 216 10.25 -12.53 -4.14
CA HIS A 216 10.77 -11.21 -4.50
C HIS A 216 12.05 -10.89 -3.70
N TRP A 217 13.21 -11.15 -4.31
CA TRP A 217 14.53 -11.07 -3.65
C TRP A 217 15.16 -9.67 -3.73
N ARG A 218 15.48 -9.08 -2.57
CA ARG A 218 16.29 -7.85 -2.45
C ARG A 218 17.70 -8.20 -1.99
N GLU A 219 18.72 -7.58 -2.62
CA GLU A 219 20.13 -7.77 -2.26
C GLU A 219 20.54 -6.97 -1.01
N GLY A 220 21.29 -7.60 -0.13
CA GLY A 220 22.03 -6.99 0.97
C GLY A 220 21.21 -6.33 2.08
N ASN A 221 21.87 -5.47 2.84
CA ASN A 221 21.30 -4.72 3.98
C ASN A 221 20.61 -5.60 5.05
N LEU A 222 20.94 -6.90 5.09
CA LEU A 222 20.32 -7.92 5.92
C LEU A 222 20.46 -7.66 7.44
N PRO A 223 19.53 -8.18 8.26
CA PRO A 223 19.70 -8.22 9.71
C PRO A 223 20.97 -8.99 10.14
N THR A 224 21.58 -8.54 11.22
CA THR A 224 22.66 -9.24 11.93
C THR A 224 22.25 -10.70 12.20
N ASN A 225 23.17 -11.63 12.00
CA ASN A 225 23.00 -13.07 12.18
C ASN A 225 22.02 -13.77 11.21
N SER A 226 21.65 -13.14 10.09
CA SER A 226 20.89 -13.83 9.02
C SER A 226 21.64 -15.06 8.49
N LYS A 227 20.91 -16.18 8.38
CA LYS A 227 21.41 -17.48 7.92
C LYS A 227 20.67 -17.91 6.64
N CYS A 228 21.41 -18.40 5.65
CA CYS A 228 20.86 -18.88 4.40
C CYS A 228 19.89 -20.04 4.61
N PHE A 229 18.70 -19.97 4.01
CA PHE A 229 17.66 -21.00 4.08
C PHE A 229 18.15 -22.38 3.63
N ILE A 230 18.95 -22.42 2.56
CA ILE A 230 19.50 -23.65 1.98
C ILE A 230 20.66 -24.21 2.81
N CYS A 231 21.78 -23.48 2.92
CA CYS A 231 23.01 -24.02 3.51
C CYS A 231 23.18 -23.77 5.02
N ARG A 232 22.24 -23.04 5.65
CA ARG A 232 22.19 -22.66 7.08
C ARG A 232 23.40 -21.87 7.63
N LYS A 233 24.42 -21.60 6.81
CA LYS A 233 25.55 -20.70 7.11
C LYS A 233 25.11 -19.23 7.10
N THR A 234 25.84 -18.38 7.82
CA THR A 234 25.70 -16.92 7.84
C THR A 234 25.75 -16.32 6.43
N CYS A 235 24.80 -15.44 6.09
CA CYS A 235 24.70 -14.81 4.76
C CYS A 235 24.62 -13.27 4.78
N TRP A 236 24.78 -12.64 5.95
CA TRP A 236 24.91 -11.18 6.09
C TRP A 236 26.38 -10.76 6.24
N SER A 237 26.68 -9.47 6.05
CA SER A 237 27.98 -8.86 6.38
C SER A 237 27.79 -7.43 6.90
N SER A 238 28.67 -6.98 7.78
CA SER A 238 28.81 -5.57 8.16
C SER A 238 29.72 -4.79 7.20
N GLU A 239 30.51 -5.48 6.38
CA GLU A 239 31.61 -4.90 5.59
C GLU A 239 31.31 -4.78 4.08
N CYS A 240 30.29 -5.47 3.57
CA CYS A 240 29.82 -5.32 2.18
C CYS A 240 28.31 -5.57 2.02
N LEU A 241 27.74 -5.08 0.93
CA LEU A 241 26.38 -5.43 0.49
C LEU A 241 26.38 -6.88 -0.05
N THR A 242 25.92 -7.84 0.75
CA THR A 242 25.90 -9.28 0.38
C THR A 242 24.70 -10.02 0.98
N GLY A 243 24.39 -11.19 0.42
CA GLY A 243 23.19 -11.98 0.71
C GLY A 243 21.92 -11.36 0.15
N TYR A 244 20.79 -12.08 0.27
CA TYR A 244 19.49 -11.64 -0.23
C TYR A 244 18.36 -11.98 0.75
N ARG A 245 17.26 -11.22 0.69
CA ARG A 245 16.01 -11.44 1.47
C ARG A 245 14.79 -11.43 0.57
N CYS A 246 13.91 -12.42 0.69
CA CYS A 246 12.59 -12.36 0.09
C CYS A 246 11.69 -11.39 0.86
N GLN A 247 11.08 -10.41 0.18
CA GLN A 247 10.22 -9.40 0.83
C GLN A 247 8.80 -9.91 1.15
N TRP A 248 8.47 -11.15 0.78
CA TRP A 248 7.20 -11.80 1.11
C TRP A 248 7.33 -12.73 2.33
N CYS A 249 8.15 -13.77 2.25
CA CYS A 249 8.32 -14.75 3.34
C CYS A 249 9.47 -14.46 4.31
N GLY A 250 10.28 -13.43 4.08
CA GLY A 250 11.42 -13.06 4.92
C GLY A 250 12.62 -14.03 4.88
N ARG A 251 12.52 -15.18 4.17
CA ARG A 251 13.65 -16.12 3.98
C ARG A 251 14.87 -15.38 3.42
N THR A 252 16.06 -15.71 3.91
CA THR A 252 17.34 -15.14 3.43
C THR A 252 18.22 -16.21 2.76
N SER A 253 19.08 -15.81 1.83
CA SER A 253 19.96 -16.74 1.09
C SER A 253 21.28 -16.08 0.65
N HIS A 254 22.29 -16.88 0.31
CA HIS A 254 23.48 -16.42 -0.43
C HIS A 254 23.15 -16.22 -1.92
N ALA A 255 23.94 -15.40 -2.61
CA ALA A 255 23.76 -15.11 -4.04
C ALA A 255 23.67 -16.39 -4.91
N GLY A 256 24.65 -17.30 -4.78
CA GLY A 256 24.67 -18.62 -5.44
C GLY A 256 23.85 -19.72 -4.72
N CYS A 257 22.88 -19.34 -3.89
CA CYS A 257 21.93 -20.27 -3.25
C CYS A 257 20.47 -19.91 -3.53
N ILE A 258 20.18 -18.86 -4.32
CA ILE A 258 18.81 -18.49 -4.70
C ILE A 258 18.23 -19.51 -5.69
N GLU A 259 19.02 -19.92 -6.68
CA GLU A 259 18.68 -20.92 -7.72
C GLU A 259 18.36 -22.33 -7.17
N LYS A 260 18.46 -22.51 -5.85
CA LYS A 260 18.15 -23.76 -5.12
C LYS A 260 16.95 -23.62 -4.19
N VAL A 261 16.29 -22.46 -4.19
CA VAL A 261 15.00 -22.22 -3.54
C VAL A 261 13.92 -22.36 -4.60
N ASP A 262 12.79 -22.98 -4.25
CA ASP A 262 11.61 -23.01 -5.11
C ASP A 262 11.16 -21.59 -5.47
N ASP A 263 10.74 -21.37 -6.72
CA ASP A 263 10.37 -20.02 -7.20
C ASP A 263 9.05 -19.52 -6.54
N GLU A 264 8.21 -20.45 -6.06
CA GLU A 264 6.95 -20.19 -5.36
C GLU A 264 7.13 -19.87 -3.87
N CYS A 265 6.53 -18.76 -3.44
CA CYS A 265 6.71 -18.17 -2.12
C CYS A 265 5.55 -18.49 -1.18
N ASP A 266 5.85 -19.22 -0.11
CA ASP A 266 4.92 -19.65 0.94
C ASP A 266 4.44 -18.55 1.90
N PHE A 267 4.89 -17.30 1.73
CA PHE A 267 4.76 -16.19 2.70
C PHE A 267 5.33 -16.46 4.11
N GLY A 268 5.96 -17.62 4.34
CA GLY A 268 6.64 -17.99 5.58
C GLY A 268 5.76 -17.87 6.83
N PRO A 269 6.30 -17.35 7.96
CA PRO A 269 5.56 -17.24 9.23
C PRO A 269 4.35 -16.31 9.24
N LEU A 270 4.04 -15.63 8.13
CA LEU A 270 2.93 -14.67 8.01
C LEU A 270 1.82 -15.14 7.07
N ARG A 271 1.94 -16.34 6.48
CA ARG A 271 1.04 -16.84 5.43
C ARG A 271 -0.44 -16.77 5.79
N ASP A 272 -0.78 -17.14 7.03
CA ASP A 272 -2.16 -17.30 7.49
C ASP A 272 -2.89 -15.94 7.61
N ILE A 273 -2.15 -14.82 7.55
CA ILE A 273 -2.63 -13.44 7.66
C ILE A 273 -2.20 -12.53 6.49
N MET A 274 -1.60 -13.08 5.44
CA MET A 274 -1.16 -12.30 4.27
C MET A 274 -2.32 -12.04 3.32
N LEU A 275 -2.31 -10.89 2.63
CA LEU A 275 -3.13 -10.63 1.45
C LEU A 275 -2.26 -10.83 0.19
N PRO A 276 -2.39 -11.96 -0.54
CA PRO A 276 -1.59 -12.23 -1.74
C PRO A 276 -1.77 -11.15 -2.82
N SER A 277 -0.74 -10.85 -3.61
CA SER A 277 -0.84 -9.79 -4.64
C SER A 277 -1.90 -10.11 -5.70
N PHE A 278 -2.18 -11.38 -5.96
CA PHE A 278 -3.19 -11.84 -6.92
C PHE A 278 -4.64 -11.75 -6.40
N CYS A 279 -4.82 -11.39 -5.12
CA CYS A 279 -6.12 -11.08 -4.54
C CYS A 279 -6.48 -9.59 -4.64
N VAL A 280 -5.58 -8.76 -5.17
CA VAL A 280 -5.74 -7.29 -5.21
C VAL A 280 -5.58 -6.79 -6.63
N SER A 281 -6.54 -5.99 -7.11
CA SER A 281 -6.38 -5.13 -8.28
C SER A 281 -6.21 -3.67 -7.84
N LEU A 282 -5.53 -2.90 -8.67
CA LEU A 282 -5.50 -1.44 -8.59
C LEU A 282 -6.19 -0.86 -9.81
N PRO A 283 -6.80 0.33 -9.68
CA PRO A 283 -7.13 1.12 -10.86
C PRO A 283 -5.84 1.49 -11.61
N ARG A 284 -5.90 1.56 -12.95
CA ARG A 284 -4.74 1.93 -13.79
C ARG A 284 -4.60 3.44 -13.85
N MET A 285 -3.67 3.98 -13.06
CA MET A 285 -3.43 5.42 -12.92
C MET A 285 -1.98 5.74 -13.26
N ASN A 286 -1.70 6.95 -13.73
CA ASN A 286 -0.32 7.47 -13.79
C ASN A 286 0.14 7.99 -12.41
N ILE A 287 -0.80 8.21 -11.48
CA ILE A 287 -0.55 8.50 -10.05
C ILE A 287 0.46 7.49 -9.44
N PRO A 288 1.60 7.96 -8.90
CA PRO A 288 2.55 7.12 -8.20
C PRO A 288 1.93 6.34 -7.02
N ILE A 289 2.25 5.04 -6.95
CA ILE A 289 1.75 4.09 -5.93
C ILE A 289 1.89 4.58 -4.48
N GLU A 290 2.88 5.41 -4.18
CA GLU A 290 3.07 6.07 -2.89
C GLU A 290 1.85 6.87 -2.41
N HIS A 291 1.12 7.54 -3.32
CA HIS A 291 -0.12 8.24 -2.99
C HIS A 291 -1.24 7.25 -2.64
N VAL A 292 -1.39 6.17 -3.42
CA VAL A 292 -2.43 5.13 -3.24
C VAL A 292 -2.27 4.40 -1.90
N ILE A 293 -1.04 4.13 -1.45
CA ILE A 293 -0.79 3.51 -0.13
C ILE A 293 -0.73 4.53 1.03
N GLY A 294 -0.87 5.83 0.77
CA GLY A 294 -0.77 6.88 1.79
C GLY A 294 0.64 7.05 2.38
N VAL A 295 1.69 6.97 1.56
CA VAL A 295 3.04 7.45 1.89
C VAL A 295 3.10 8.94 1.53
N THR A 296 3.13 9.81 2.53
CA THR A 296 3.24 11.24 2.31
C THR A 296 4.67 11.66 2.00
N LYS A 297 4.87 12.36 0.89
CA LYS A 297 5.85 13.44 0.88
C LYS A 297 5.34 14.50 1.85
N ARG A 298 6.01 14.67 3.01
CA ARG A 298 5.78 15.87 3.84
C ARG A 298 6.06 17.10 2.97
N PRO A 299 5.30 18.20 3.12
CA PRO A 299 5.40 19.35 2.22
C PRO A 299 6.86 19.83 2.17
N ARG A 300 7.48 19.67 0.99
CA ARG A 300 8.89 19.99 0.80
C ARG A 300 9.09 21.48 1.03
N GLY A 301 9.90 21.84 2.02
CA GLY A 301 10.72 23.05 1.90
C GLY A 301 11.43 22.98 0.54
N ARG A 302 11.33 24.05 -0.25
CA ARG A 302 11.50 24.03 -1.72
C ARG A 302 12.62 23.10 -2.20
N ALA A 303 12.33 22.31 -3.23
CA ALA A 303 13.34 21.44 -3.83
C ALA A 303 14.55 22.27 -4.25
N ILE A 304 15.75 21.87 -3.79
CA ILE A 304 17.01 22.59 -3.97
C ILE A 304 17.55 22.33 -5.40
N SER A 305 16.75 22.71 -6.38
CA SER A 305 16.92 22.48 -7.82
C SER A 305 16.23 23.54 -8.69
N ALA A 306 15.56 24.54 -8.08
CA ALA A 306 14.78 25.57 -8.79
C ALA A 306 15.27 27.02 -8.54
N ASP A 307 15.79 27.33 -7.35
CA ASP A 307 16.17 28.69 -6.96
C ASP A 307 17.62 29.05 -7.43
N TRP A 308 17.91 28.94 -8.73
CA TRP A 308 19.15 29.42 -9.38
C TRP A 308 18.86 30.21 -10.68
N SER A 309 18.29 31.41 -10.54
CA SER A 309 18.32 32.44 -11.59
C SER A 309 18.09 33.85 -11.04
N SER A 310 18.90 34.80 -11.52
CA SER A 310 18.72 36.25 -11.45
C SER A 310 18.76 36.96 -10.08
N SER A 311 19.97 37.27 -9.62
CA SER A 311 20.38 38.67 -9.42
C SER A 311 21.89 38.83 -9.64
N GLY A 312 22.31 39.97 -10.21
CA GLY A 312 23.72 40.23 -10.53
C GLY A 312 24.49 40.91 -9.40
N GLU A 313 25.82 41.00 -9.59
CA GLU A 313 26.76 41.85 -8.87
C GLU A 313 26.91 41.67 -7.34
N SER A 314 27.82 40.77 -6.93
CA SER A 314 28.91 41.10 -5.98
C SER A 314 29.93 39.96 -5.91
N LYS A 315 31.02 40.15 -5.14
CA LYS A 315 32.27 39.41 -5.28
C LYS A 315 32.47 38.23 -4.32
N GLU A 316 33.05 37.18 -4.89
CA GLU A 316 34.07 36.27 -4.29
C GLU A 316 33.67 35.38 -3.08
N ASP A 317 34.33 34.22 -3.00
CA ASP A 317 34.33 33.25 -1.88
C ASP A 317 33.00 32.62 -1.37
N SER A 318 32.32 31.81 -2.21
CA SER A 318 31.51 30.67 -1.72
C SER A 318 31.28 29.55 -2.77
N TRP A 319 32.27 28.67 -2.96
CA TRP A 319 32.11 27.39 -3.67
C TRP A 319 32.84 26.27 -2.90
N GLN A 320 32.21 25.71 -1.87
CA GLN A 320 32.77 24.58 -1.10
C GLN A 320 32.14 23.23 -1.51
N ASP A 321 33.00 22.23 -1.71
CA ASP A 321 32.68 20.89 -2.19
C ASP A 321 31.60 20.15 -1.39
N THR A 322 30.51 19.75 -2.06
CA THR A 322 29.66 18.63 -1.63
C THR A 322 30.32 17.29 -2.00
N ARG A 323 31.44 16.96 -1.33
CA ARG A 323 32.11 15.65 -1.44
C ARG A 323 32.37 15.04 -0.07
N SER A 324 32.52 13.71 -0.02
CA SER A 324 32.76 13.01 1.24
C SER A 324 34.12 13.42 1.87
N PRO A 325 34.26 13.47 3.22
CA PRO A 325 35.47 13.94 3.90
C PRO A 325 36.77 13.13 3.69
N ARG A 326 36.77 12.16 2.76
CA ARG A 326 37.96 11.37 2.36
C ARG A 326 38.44 11.65 0.94
N GLU A 327 37.73 12.47 0.17
CA GLU A 327 38.14 12.89 -1.18
C GLU A 327 38.64 14.35 -1.19
N THR A 328 38.77 14.99 -0.02
CA THR A 328 39.20 16.39 0.16
C THR A 328 40.71 16.57 0.40
N ILE A 329 41.49 15.48 0.45
CA ILE A 329 42.96 15.50 0.54
C ILE A 329 43.52 15.04 -0.81
N ASP A 330 43.62 15.98 -1.76
CA ASP A 330 44.59 16.04 -2.86
C ASP A 330 44.30 17.25 -3.78
N ARG A 331 44.28 18.47 -3.22
CA ARG A 331 44.22 19.73 -4.00
C ARG A 331 45.59 20.07 -4.62
N ALA A 332 46.13 19.12 -5.38
CA ALA A 332 47.46 19.18 -6.01
C ALA A 332 47.48 18.57 -7.44
N SER A 333 46.33 18.52 -8.11
CA SER A 333 46.19 18.00 -9.49
C SER A 333 45.79 19.10 -10.47
N SER A 334 46.23 18.97 -11.73
CA SER A 334 45.98 19.91 -12.83
C SER A 334 44.75 19.55 -13.69
N ASP A 335 43.77 18.88 -13.07
CA ASP A 335 42.55 18.39 -13.71
C ASP A 335 41.61 19.53 -14.11
N GLU A 336 41.16 19.49 -15.37
CA GLU A 336 40.12 20.37 -15.90
C GLU A 336 38.75 19.73 -15.68
N TYR A 337 37.70 20.57 -15.63
CA TYR A 337 36.32 20.13 -15.38
C TYR A 337 35.44 20.42 -16.59
N LEU A 338 34.48 19.53 -16.85
CA LEU A 338 33.45 19.68 -17.89
C LEU A 338 32.08 19.28 -17.33
N CYS A 339 31.01 19.72 -18.00
CA CYS A 339 29.63 19.37 -17.69
C CYS A 339 29.10 18.37 -18.73
N VAL A 340 28.55 17.23 -18.31
CA VAL A 340 27.94 16.26 -19.24
C VAL A 340 26.43 16.22 -19.08
N PHE A 341 25.72 16.16 -20.20
CA PHE A 341 24.29 15.92 -20.33
C PHE A 341 24.05 14.61 -21.09
N ASP A 342 23.08 13.80 -20.65
CA ASP A 342 22.73 12.53 -21.29
C ASP A 342 21.73 12.66 -22.46
N GLY A 343 21.32 13.89 -22.78
CA GLY A 343 20.50 14.23 -23.95
C GLY A 343 19.91 15.63 -23.86
N VAL A 344 19.18 16.05 -24.90
CA VAL A 344 18.70 17.43 -25.07
C VAL A 344 17.70 17.82 -23.98
N GLY A 345 16.95 16.87 -23.42
CA GLY A 345 16.07 17.13 -22.28
C GLY A 345 16.83 17.47 -21.00
N ALA A 346 17.99 16.85 -20.77
CA ALA A 346 18.86 17.20 -19.64
C ALA A 346 19.49 18.60 -19.82
N LEU A 347 19.90 18.95 -21.05
CA LEU A 347 20.41 20.28 -21.41
C LEU A 347 19.33 21.37 -21.18
N LYS A 348 18.11 21.18 -21.71
CA LYS A 348 16.97 22.09 -21.50
C LYS A 348 16.62 22.27 -20.01
N ARG A 349 16.80 21.23 -19.19
CA ARG A 349 16.60 21.24 -17.72
C ARG A 349 17.84 21.71 -16.94
N ARG A 350 18.94 22.10 -17.61
CA ARG A 350 20.27 22.40 -17.02
C ARG A 350 20.80 21.35 -16.04
N SER A 351 20.39 20.09 -16.22
CA SER A 351 20.69 18.97 -15.34
C SER A 351 21.94 18.23 -15.83
N CYS A 352 23.11 18.86 -15.65
CA CYS A 352 24.39 18.25 -15.99
C CYS A 352 24.97 17.41 -14.83
N ARG A 353 25.98 16.60 -15.14
CA ARG A 353 26.89 16.01 -14.15
C ARG A 353 28.33 16.42 -14.45
N SER A 354 28.98 17.06 -13.48
CA SER A 354 30.36 17.57 -13.59
C SER A 354 31.39 16.44 -13.55
N PHE A 355 32.47 16.59 -14.31
CA PHE A 355 33.46 15.53 -14.53
C PHE A 355 34.89 16.08 -14.61
N SER A 356 35.84 15.45 -13.91
CA SER A 356 37.26 15.80 -13.96
C SER A 356 38.04 14.97 -14.99
N PHE A 357 38.86 15.63 -15.81
CA PHE A 357 39.70 15.00 -16.82
C PHE A 357 41.12 15.57 -16.85
N SER A 358 42.07 14.70 -17.17
CA SER A 358 43.47 15.09 -17.42
C SER A 358 43.64 15.61 -18.84
N LYS A 359 44.53 16.58 -19.04
CA LYS A 359 44.77 17.21 -20.36
C LYS A 359 45.25 16.23 -21.43
N SER A 360 45.77 15.07 -21.03
CA SER A 360 46.21 13.96 -21.89
C SER A 360 45.09 12.98 -22.31
N MET A 361 43.87 13.09 -21.76
CA MET A 361 42.81 12.10 -21.94
C MET A 361 42.28 12.04 -23.38
N SER A 362 42.19 10.84 -23.97
CA SER A 362 41.50 10.62 -25.25
C SER A 362 39.98 10.71 -25.06
N THR A 363 39.27 11.20 -26.09
CA THR A 363 37.80 11.29 -26.06
C THR A 363 37.15 9.93 -25.78
N TYR A 364 37.63 8.83 -26.38
CA TYR A 364 37.16 7.47 -26.05
C TYR A 364 37.28 7.12 -24.56
N SER A 365 38.38 7.49 -23.89
CA SER A 365 38.55 7.26 -22.45
C SER A 365 37.60 8.09 -21.60
N ALA A 366 37.34 9.33 -22.03
CA ALA A 366 36.39 10.23 -21.37
C ALA A 366 34.96 9.69 -21.50
N VAL A 367 34.51 9.36 -22.71
CA VAL A 367 33.16 8.83 -22.96
C VAL A 367 32.96 7.48 -22.28
N LYS A 368 33.94 6.57 -22.28
CA LYS A 368 33.87 5.33 -21.47
C LYS A 368 33.63 5.61 -19.98
N ARG A 369 34.07 6.77 -19.46
CA ARG A 369 33.82 7.18 -18.07
C ARG A 369 32.52 7.99 -17.92
N PHE A 370 32.06 8.72 -18.93
CA PHE A 370 30.72 9.32 -18.95
C PHE A 370 29.62 8.25 -18.90
N LEU A 371 29.68 7.21 -19.74
CA LEU A 371 28.70 6.12 -19.75
C LEU A 371 28.58 5.45 -18.37
N LYS A 372 29.70 5.28 -17.66
CA LYS A 372 29.71 4.80 -16.26
C LYS A 372 29.00 5.78 -15.33
N THR A 373 29.28 7.07 -15.41
CA THR A 373 28.62 8.11 -14.60
C THR A 373 27.10 8.06 -14.76
N PHE A 374 26.58 7.92 -15.99
CA PHE A 374 25.14 7.83 -16.28
C PHE A 374 24.54 6.43 -16.16
N HIS A 375 25.33 5.43 -15.73
CA HIS A 375 24.91 4.03 -15.64
C HIS A 375 24.33 3.48 -16.97
N LEU A 376 24.89 3.89 -18.10
CA LEU A 376 24.55 3.41 -19.45
C LEU A 376 25.26 2.07 -19.75
N ALA A 377 24.73 1.32 -20.71
CA ALA A 377 25.28 0.05 -21.20
C ALA A 377 26.08 0.23 -22.50
N GLY A 378 26.67 -0.85 -23.01
CA GLY A 378 27.40 -0.86 -24.28
C GLY A 378 28.82 -0.26 -24.22
N THR A 379 29.38 0.00 -25.40
CA THR A 379 30.68 0.66 -25.61
C THR A 379 30.48 2.12 -26.07
N PRO A 380 31.52 2.98 -26.06
CA PRO A 380 31.41 4.36 -26.56
C PRO A 380 30.90 4.47 -28.01
N ASP A 381 31.14 3.45 -28.83
CA ASP A 381 30.87 3.45 -30.28
C ASP A 381 29.36 3.51 -30.62
N TYR A 382 28.49 3.17 -29.67
CA TYR A 382 27.04 3.29 -29.78
C TYR A 382 26.51 4.72 -29.53
N TYR A 383 27.39 5.67 -29.25
CA TYR A 383 27.01 7.04 -28.89
C TYR A 383 27.70 8.08 -29.78
N ASN A 384 26.99 9.14 -30.11
CA ASN A 384 27.58 10.37 -30.63
C ASN A 384 27.75 11.35 -29.45
N VAL A 385 28.91 12.02 -29.39
CA VAL A 385 29.20 13.01 -28.33
C VAL A 385 29.60 14.33 -28.97
N TYR A 386 29.02 15.40 -28.47
CA TYR A 386 29.15 16.76 -28.97
C TYR A 386 29.60 17.67 -27.83
N GLU A 387 30.46 18.64 -28.11
CA GLU A 387 30.53 19.85 -27.31
C GLU A 387 29.39 20.79 -27.76
N VAL A 388 28.74 21.49 -26.84
CA VAL A 388 27.58 22.36 -27.11
C VAL A 388 27.73 23.69 -26.40
N ASN A 389 27.45 24.78 -27.12
CA ASN A 389 27.35 26.12 -26.54
C ASN A 389 25.94 26.33 -25.95
N GLU A 390 25.85 26.56 -24.64
CA GLU A 390 24.55 26.74 -23.95
C GLU A 390 23.83 28.06 -24.29
N HIS A 391 24.49 29.01 -24.96
CA HIS A 391 23.91 30.31 -25.31
C HIS A 391 23.16 30.33 -26.65
N ASP A 392 23.68 29.64 -27.67
CA ASP A 392 23.14 29.63 -29.03
C ASP A 392 22.77 28.23 -29.55
N GLY A 393 23.08 27.18 -28.78
CA GLY A 393 22.80 25.78 -29.15
C GLY A 393 23.73 25.22 -30.23
N THR A 394 24.81 25.92 -30.61
CA THR A 394 25.77 25.41 -31.62
C THR A 394 26.52 24.19 -31.11
N GLU A 395 26.72 23.20 -32.00
CA GLU A 395 27.28 21.89 -31.65
C GLU A 395 28.57 21.58 -32.42
N ASN A 396 29.52 20.94 -31.74
CA ASN A 396 30.83 20.55 -32.25
C ASN A 396 31.05 19.05 -31.97
N LYS A 397 30.83 18.19 -32.98
CA LYS A 397 30.91 16.72 -32.83
C LYS A 397 32.35 16.27 -32.55
N LEU A 398 32.55 15.55 -31.45
CA LEU A 398 33.88 15.15 -30.99
C LEU A 398 34.34 13.82 -31.63
N ASN A 399 35.60 13.75 -32.02
CA ASN A 399 36.26 12.55 -32.54
C ASN A 399 36.86 11.72 -31.40
N TYR A 400 36.50 10.43 -31.36
CA TYR A 400 36.92 9.45 -30.36
C TYR A 400 38.43 9.20 -30.29
N HIS A 401 39.12 9.26 -31.43
CA HIS A 401 40.55 8.92 -31.55
C HIS A 401 41.48 10.10 -31.23
N VAL A 402 40.93 11.31 -31.09
CA VAL A 402 41.67 12.53 -30.79
C VAL A 402 41.65 12.78 -29.27
N ASN A 403 42.62 13.56 -28.79
CA ASN A 403 42.62 14.08 -27.42
C ASN A 403 41.34 14.91 -27.17
N LEU A 404 40.77 14.82 -25.96
CA LEU A 404 39.54 15.56 -25.63
C LEU A 404 39.80 17.07 -25.62
N ARG A 405 40.85 17.49 -24.91
CA ARG A 405 41.11 18.91 -24.61
C ARG A 405 41.41 19.77 -25.84
N SER A 406 42.01 19.17 -26.88
CA SER A 406 42.32 19.84 -28.14
C SER A 406 41.12 20.03 -29.07
N GLN A 407 39.95 19.49 -28.73
CA GLN A 407 38.74 19.58 -29.56
C GLN A 407 37.71 20.60 -29.05
N LEU A 408 37.86 21.06 -27.81
CA LEU A 408 36.92 21.96 -27.13
C LEU A 408 37.17 23.43 -27.53
N ARG A 409 36.10 24.16 -27.84
CA ARG A 409 36.10 25.45 -28.53
C ARG A 409 35.22 26.53 -27.89
N PHE A 410 34.20 26.15 -27.11
CA PHE A 410 33.21 27.10 -26.59
C PHE A 410 33.65 27.67 -25.23
N ASP A 411 33.10 27.20 -24.09
CA ASP A 411 33.61 27.60 -22.78
C ASP A 411 34.83 26.74 -22.39
N LEU A 412 36.02 27.36 -22.35
CA LEU A 412 37.27 26.70 -21.96
C LEU A 412 37.49 26.57 -20.44
N LYS A 413 36.61 27.14 -19.61
CA LYS A 413 36.57 26.96 -18.14
C LYS A 413 35.63 25.83 -17.75
N GLN A 414 34.48 25.73 -18.40
CA GLN A 414 33.45 24.73 -18.11
C GLN A 414 32.77 24.22 -19.40
N PRO A 415 33.47 23.40 -20.21
CA PRO A 415 32.93 22.88 -21.47
C PRO A 415 31.69 22.02 -21.24
N SER A 416 30.61 22.30 -21.96
CA SER A 416 29.38 21.51 -21.91
C SER A 416 29.32 20.47 -23.02
N ILE A 417 29.04 19.23 -22.62
CA ILE A 417 29.14 18.01 -23.43
C ILE A 417 27.79 17.31 -23.47
N LEU A 418 27.31 17.01 -24.66
CA LEU A 418 26.04 16.34 -24.91
C LEU A 418 26.28 14.93 -25.47
N ILE A 419 25.67 13.93 -24.83
CA ILE A 419 25.62 12.54 -25.33
C ILE A 419 24.28 12.35 -26.04
N ARG A 420 24.31 11.72 -27.22
CA ARG A 420 23.13 11.15 -27.89
C ARG A 420 23.41 9.69 -28.25
N SER A 421 22.42 8.82 -28.14
CA SER A 421 22.51 7.48 -28.72
C SER A 421 22.67 7.60 -30.24
N LYS A 422 23.53 6.76 -30.84
CA LYS A 422 23.68 6.71 -32.30
C LYS A 422 22.39 6.18 -32.95
N GLU A 423 22.04 6.76 -34.08
CA GLU A 423 20.90 6.32 -34.90
C GLU A 423 21.22 4.95 -35.56
N PRO A 424 20.20 4.12 -35.83
CA PRO A 424 20.38 2.89 -36.59
C PRO A 424 20.87 3.16 -38.01
N GLU A 425 21.83 2.37 -38.49
CA GLU A 425 22.32 2.45 -39.88
C GLU A 425 21.43 1.67 -40.87
N GLU A 426 20.60 0.75 -40.37
CA GLU A 426 19.60 0.00 -41.14
C GLU A 426 18.24 0.72 -41.08
N SER A 427 17.45 0.64 -42.16
CA SER A 427 16.09 1.21 -42.24
C SER A 427 15.03 0.42 -41.44
N THR A 428 15.45 -0.68 -40.82
CA THR A 428 14.70 -1.53 -39.90
C THR A 428 15.47 -1.68 -38.60
N ILE A 429 14.77 -1.70 -37.47
CA ILE A 429 15.34 -2.14 -36.19
C ILE A 429 14.49 -3.26 -35.60
N THR A 430 15.06 -4.06 -34.72
CA THR A 430 14.27 -4.96 -33.87
C THR A 430 14.01 -4.28 -32.53
N ILE A 431 12.83 -4.52 -31.95
CA ILE A 431 12.45 -4.06 -30.60
C ILE A 431 11.94 -5.25 -29.77
N LYS A 432 12.07 -5.12 -28.44
CA LYS A 432 11.53 -6.11 -27.49
C LYS A 432 10.15 -5.67 -27.03
N VAL A 433 9.14 -6.47 -27.35
CA VAL A 433 7.76 -6.27 -26.91
C VAL A 433 7.48 -7.24 -25.77
N TYR A 434 7.36 -6.71 -24.56
CA TYR A 434 7.11 -7.47 -23.35
C TYR A 434 5.66 -7.93 -23.29
N ALA A 435 5.42 -9.11 -22.74
CA ALA A 435 4.09 -9.69 -22.66
C ALA A 435 3.10 -8.82 -21.85
N GLY A 436 3.61 -7.99 -20.93
CA GLY A 436 2.79 -7.09 -20.09
C GLY A 436 1.63 -7.86 -19.44
N ASP A 437 0.41 -7.49 -19.79
CA ASP A 437 -0.82 -8.10 -19.26
C ASP A 437 -1.06 -9.53 -19.78
N LEU A 438 -0.63 -9.80 -21.03
CA LEU A 438 -0.73 -11.12 -21.67
C LEU A 438 -0.05 -12.21 -20.83
N ARG A 439 0.90 -11.82 -19.97
CA ARG A 439 1.58 -12.71 -19.03
C ARG A 439 0.65 -13.45 -18.06
N LEU A 440 -0.59 -12.97 -17.86
CA LEU A 440 -1.61 -13.67 -17.07
C LEU A 440 -2.23 -14.88 -17.79
N LEU A 441 -2.19 -14.89 -19.13
CA LEU A 441 -2.69 -15.97 -19.99
C LEU A 441 -1.58 -16.94 -20.42
N LEU A 442 -0.35 -16.43 -20.57
CA LEU A 442 0.80 -17.22 -21.02
C LEU A 442 1.30 -18.21 -19.96
N ALA A 443 1.68 -19.41 -20.41
CA ALA A 443 2.26 -20.42 -19.54
C ALA A 443 3.61 -19.94 -18.94
N PRO A 444 4.00 -20.37 -17.72
CA PRO A 444 5.18 -19.84 -17.03
C PRO A 444 6.52 -19.97 -17.76
N HIS A 445 6.63 -20.92 -18.71
CA HIS A 445 7.84 -21.19 -19.49
C HIS A 445 8.01 -20.30 -20.73
N VAL A 446 6.95 -19.60 -21.18
CA VAL A 446 7.02 -18.65 -22.30
C VAL A 446 8.00 -17.51 -21.90
N PRO A 447 8.79 -16.93 -22.82
CA PRO A 447 9.65 -15.79 -22.50
C PRO A 447 8.86 -14.55 -22.03
N PRO A 448 9.49 -13.60 -21.31
CA PRO A 448 8.83 -12.39 -20.82
C PRO A 448 8.64 -11.31 -21.89
N TYR A 449 9.36 -11.40 -23.01
CA TYR A 449 9.25 -10.55 -24.19
C TYR A 449 9.45 -11.38 -25.45
N GLU A 450 8.94 -10.88 -26.57
CA GLU A 450 9.26 -11.34 -27.92
C GLU A 450 9.98 -10.23 -28.69
N GLU A 451 10.71 -10.61 -29.74
CA GLU A 451 11.44 -9.68 -30.61
C GLU A 451 10.64 -9.41 -31.90
N VAL A 452 10.46 -8.13 -32.23
CA VAL A 452 9.62 -7.65 -33.35
C VAL A 452 10.41 -6.65 -34.18
N THR A 453 10.57 -6.92 -35.47
CA THR A 453 11.24 -6.00 -36.41
C THR A 453 10.26 -4.93 -36.92
N ILE A 454 10.67 -3.66 -36.87
CA ILE A 454 9.87 -2.49 -37.23
C ILE A 454 10.62 -1.57 -38.21
N ASN A 455 9.88 -0.75 -38.95
CA ASN A 455 10.39 0.32 -39.81
C ASN A 455 9.62 1.64 -39.58
N SER A 456 9.98 2.70 -40.30
CA SER A 456 9.39 4.05 -40.20
C SER A 456 7.89 4.15 -40.58
N GLU A 457 7.31 3.09 -41.15
CA GLU A 457 5.89 2.97 -41.51
C GLU A 457 5.12 2.04 -40.56
N THR A 458 5.81 1.35 -39.65
CA THR A 458 5.19 0.36 -38.76
C THR A 458 4.44 1.07 -37.62
N THR A 459 3.13 0.86 -37.55
CA THR A 459 2.25 1.41 -36.52
C THR A 459 2.18 0.50 -35.28
N ALA A 460 1.75 1.04 -34.15
CA ALA A 460 1.59 0.33 -32.89
C ALA A 460 0.64 -0.88 -33.04
N SER A 461 -0.48 -0.74 -33.76
CA SER A 461 -1.40 -1.86 -34.06
C SER A 461 -0.69 -3.01 -34.79
N LYS A 462 0.19 -2.70 -35.75
CA LYS A 462 0.98 -3.72 -36.47
C LYS A 462 1.99 -4.43 -35.55
N VAL A 463 2.62 -3.69 -34.62
CA VAL A 463 3.50 -4.27 -33.60
C VAL A 463 2.72 -5.20 -32.65
N VAL A 464 1.52 -4.81 -32.22
CA VAL A 464 0.62 -5.66 -31.40
C VAL A 464 0.31 -6.96 -32.12
N ALA A 465 -0.11 -6.90 -33.39
CA ALA A 465 -0.41 -8.10 -34.19
C ALA A 465 0.79 -9.04 -34.34
N MET A 466 1.98 -8.49 -34.61
CA MET A 466 3.23 -9.28 -34.71
C MET A 466 3.62 -9.91 -33.37
N ALA A 467 3.53 -9.17 -32.27
CA ALA A 467 3.85 -9.68 -30.94
C ALA A 467 2.87 -10.77 -30.48
N LEU A 468 1.56 -10.57 -30.66
CA LEU A 468 0.53 -11.57 -30.34
C LEU A 468 0.78 -12.88 -31.10
N ASN A 469 1.13 -12.81 -32.38
CA ASN A 469 1.52 -13.99 -33.17
C ASN A 469 2.75 -14.69 -32.58
N ASN A 470 3.82 -13.96 -32.27
CA ASN A 470 5.06 -14.53 -31.74
C ASN A 470 4.86 -15.19 -30.36
N PHE A 471 4.02 -14.63 -29.49
CA PHE A 471 3.64 -15.23 -28.21
C PHE A 471 2.73 -16.47 -28.33
N GLY A 472 2.29 -16.87 -29.53
CA GLY A 472 1.32 -17.94 -29.76
C GLY A 472 -0.14 -17.54 -29.52
N CYS A 473 -0.40 -16.25 -29.28
CA CYS A 473 -1.71 -15.67 -29.03
C CYS A 473 -2.37 -15.08 -30.29
N GLY A 474 -1.91 -15.43 -31.49
CA GLY A 474 -2.44 -14.95 -32.79
C GLY A 474 -3.90 -15.36 -33.12
N HIS A 475 -4.62 -15.94 -32.16
CA HIS A 475 -6.06 -16.19 -32.19
C HIS A 475 -6.88 -15.05 -31.54
N MET A 476 -6.21 -14.15 -30.80
CA MET A 476 -6.81 -12.92 -30.24
C MET A 476 -6.85 -11.82 -31.30
N SER A 477 -7.78 -10.87 -31.19
CA SER A 477 -7.77 -9.71 -32.07
C SER A 477 -6.64 -8.76 -31.69
N PRO A 478 -5.93 -8.16 -32.67
CA PRO A 478 -5.06 -7.00 -32.41
C PRO A 478 -5.80 -5.80 -31.82
N ASP A 479 -7.13 -5.77 -31.88
CA ASP A 479 -7.97 -4.76 -31.22
C ASP A 479 -8.21 -5.03 -29.72
N ASP A 480 -7.99 -6.26 -29.23
CA ASP A 480 -8.12 -6.63 -27.81
C ASP A 480 -6.95 -6.10 -26.96
N CYS A 481 -5.91 -5.56 -27.62
CA CYS A 481 -4.65 -5.14 -27.04
C CYS A 481 -4.21 -3.76 -27.56
N TYR A 482 -3.45 -3.03 -26.75
CA TYR A 482 -2.72 -1.84 -27.17
C TYR A 482 -1.23 -1.96 -26.83
N LEU A 483 -0.41 -1.17 -27.52
CA LEU A 483 1.01 -1.04 -27.21
C LEU A 483 1.20 0.11 -26.22
N SER A 484 2.00 -0.13 -25.20
CA SER A 484 2.31 0.87 -24.18
C SER A 484 3.82 1.06 -24.07
N SER A 485 4.31 2.30 -24.02
CA SER A 485 5.72 2.57 -23.72
C SER A 485 5.89 2.81 -22.23
N VAL A 486 6.63 1.93 -21.57
CA VAL A 486 6.94 1.99 -20.14
C VAL A 486 8.40 2.40 -19.98
N CYS A 487 8.63 3.60 -19.45
CA CYS A 487 9.95 4.03 -18.99
C CYS A 487 10.16 3.57 -17.55
N VAL A 488 11.36 3.07 -17.23
CA VAL A 488 11.75 2.68 -15.86
C VAL A 488 12.89 3.53 -15.28
N ASP A 489 13.32 4.60 -15.97
CA ASP A 489 14.36 5.51 -15.47
C ASP A 489 13.83 6.44 -14.37
N ARG A 490 14.51 6.46 -13.22
CA ARG A 490 14.20 7.22 -11.98
C ARG A 490 12.88 6.81 -11.32
N THR A 491 11.79 6.81 -12.08
CA THR A 491 10.44 6.35 -11.72
C THR A 491 9.87 5.48 -12.84
N VAL A 492 8.91 4.62 -12.52
CA VAL A 492 8.08 4.00 -13.56
C VAL A 492 7.07 5.03 -14.06
N SER A 493 7.03 5.26 -15.37
CA SER A 493 6.00 6.04 -16.05
C SER A 493 5.55 5.31 -17.31
N GLU A 494 4.24 5.31 -17.55
CA GLU A 494 3.62 4.58 -18.66
C GLU A 494 2.91 5.55 -19.61
N GLN A 495 2.91 5.23 -20.90
CA GLN A 495 2.22 6.01 -21.94
C GLN A 495 1.56 5.06 -22.95
N LEU A 496 0.25 5.20 -23.10
CA LEU A 496 -0.55 4.60 -24.18
C LEU A 496 -0.08 5.10 -25.54
N LEU A 497 0.14 4.18 -26.49
CA LEU A 497 0.26 4.51 -27.92
C LEU A 497 -1.09 4.25 -28.61
N ASN A 498 -1.52 5.22 -29.42
CA ASN A 498 -2.66 5.08 -30.32
C ASN A 498 -2.36 4.05 -31.41
N LYS A 499 -3.40 3.46 -32.02
CA LYS A 499 -3.25 2.38 -33.03
C LYS A 499 -2.36 2.78 -34.22
N ASP A 500 -2.39 4.05 -34.59
CA ASP A 500 -1.64 4.64 -35.71
C ASP A 500 -0.27 5.25 -35.32
N ASP A 501 0.04 5.35 -34.02
CA ASP A 501 1.33 5.88 -33.55
C ASP A 501 2.48 4.98 -34.03
N ARG A 502 3.65 5.56 -34.30
CA ARG A 502 4.79 4.88 -34.91
C ARG A 502 5.93 4.72 -33.90
N PRO A 503 6.21 3.50 -33.38
CA PRO A 503 7.25 3.29 -32.37
C PRO A 503 8.65 3.75 -32.79
N MET A 504 8.96 3.79 -34.10
CA MET A 504 10.20 4.39 -34.60
C MET A 504 10.34 5.87 -34.20
N LEU A 505 9.34 6.70 -34.49
CA LEU A 505 9.39 8.14 -34.22
C LEU A 505 9.51 8.44 -32.72
N LEU A 506 8.85 7.63 -31.88
CA LEU A 506 9.00 7.70 -30.44
C LEU A 506 10.45 7.34 -30.02
N LEU A 507 11.04 6.30 -30.59
CA LEU A 507 12.44 5.93 -30.31
C LEU A 507 13.45 6.97 -30.82
N ASP A 508 13.18 7.65 -31.95
CA ASP A 508 13.97 8.79 -32.43
C ASP A 508 13.91 9.95 -31.42
N GLN A 509 12.71 10.38 -31.01
CA GLN A 509 12.51 11.42 -30.00
C GLN A 509 13.18 11.09 -28.66
N LEU A 510 13.04 9.86 -28.17
CA LEU A 510 13.66 9.43 -26.92
C LEU A 510 15.20 9.40 -27.02
N ARG A 511 15.77 8.99 -28.17
CA ARG A 511 17.23 9.04 -28.40
C ARG A 511 17.79 10.46 -28.37
N GLU A 512 17.00 11.47 -28.77
CA GLU A 512 17.38 12.88 -28.66
C GLU A 512 17.19 13.43 -27.24
N GLU A 513 16.08 13.14 -26.56
CA GLU A 513 15.81 13.70 -25.23
C GLU A 513 16.80 13.19 -24.18
N SER A 514 17.04 11.87 -24.14
CA SER A 514 17.99 11.23 -23.23
C SER A 514 18.36 9.83 -23.72
N ALA A 515 19.66 9.60 -23.91
CA ALA A 515 20.25 8.28 -24.11
C ALA A 515 19.85 7.28 -23.02
N ARG A 516 19.61 7.75 -21.80
CA ARG A 516 19.22 6.94 -20.63
C ARG A 516 17.74 6.57 -20.66
N ILE A 517 16.85 7.52 -20.95
CA ILE A 517 15.42 7.24 -21.15
C ILE A 517 15.25 6.32 -22.36
N SER A 518 15.94 6.58 -23.47
CA SER A 518 15.95 5.71 -24.66
C SER A 518 16.38 4.27 -24.34
N GLN A 519 17.41 4.07 -23.52
CA GLN A 519 17.87 2.74 -23.12
C GLN A 519 16.87 2.02 -22.18
N PHE A 520 16.12 2.76 -21.35
CA PHE A 520 15.26 2.21 -20.30
C PHE A 520 13.74 2.40 -20.54
N THR A 521 13.35 2.76 -21.76
CA THR A 521 11.96 2.63 -22.24
C THR A 521 11.78 1.30 -22.96
N ARG A 522 10.71 0.59 -22.63
CA ARG A 522 10.33 -0.69 -23.26
C ARG A 522 8.87 -0.66 -23.73
N PHE A 523 8.53 -1.49 -24.70
CA PHE A 523 7.15 -1.66 -25.14
C PHE A 523 6.52 -2.84 -24.41
N GLU A 524 5.32 -2.66 -23.84
CA GLU A 524 4.52 -3.73 -23.25
C GLU A 524 3.20 -3.90 -23.99
N LEU A 525 2.73 -5.14 -24.14
CA LEU A 525 1.34 -5.41 -24.49
C LEU A 525 0.44 -5.18 -23.28
N ARG A 526 -0.51 -4.27 -23.42
CA ARG A 526 -1.64 -4.11 -22.53
C ARG A 526 -2.88 -4.68 -23.19
N PHE A 527 -3.79 -5.25 -22.41
CA PHE A 527 -5.14 -5.45 -22.91
C PHE A 527 -5.85 -4.11 -22.99
N VAL A 528 -6.67 -3.92 -24.02
CA VAL A 528 -7.75 -2.94 -23.98
C VAL A 528 -8.69 -3.35 -22.83
N GLU A 529 -9.17 -2.37 -22.09
CA GLU A 529 -10.21 -2.58 -21.09
C GLU A 529 -11.56 -2.63 -21.81
N ASP A 530 -12.19 -3.80 -21.84
CA ASP A 530 -13.51 -3.97 -22.45
C ASP A 530 -14.56 -3.07 -21.77
N PRO A 531 -15.50 -2.54 -22.56
CA PRO A 531 -16.29 -1.37 -22.17
C PRO A 531 -17.44 -1.71 -21.22
N PRO A 532 -18.15 -0.67 -20.72
CA PRO A 532 -17.77 0.16 -19.58
C PRO A 532 -17.78 -0.59 -18.23
N ILE A 533 -17.56 -1.91 -18.22
CA ILE A 533 -17.70 -2.82 -17.07
C ILE A 533 -16.30 -3.27 -16.57
N GLY A 534 -15.32 -2.37 -16.66
CA GLY A 534 -14.05 -2.52 -15.93
C GLY A 534 -14.26 -2.46 -14.41
N PRO A 535 -13.29 -2.90 -13.59
CA PRO A 535 -13.37 -2.74 -12.13
C PRO A 535 -13.39 -1.25 -11.78
N SER A 536 -14.57 -0.76 -11.39
CA SER A 536 -14.84 0.65 -11.22
C SER A 536 -14.01 1.27 -10.08
N VAL A 537 -13.44 2.45 -10.35
CA VAL A 537 -12.42 3.09 -9.52
C VAL A 537 -13.05 3.77 -8.31
N SER A 538 -12.88 3.15 -7.15
CA SER A 538 -13.28 3.67 -5.84
C SER A 538 -12.38 4.84 -5.38
N LEU A 539 -12.95 6.03 -5.26
CA LEU A 539 -12.32 7.24 -4.75
C LEU A 539 -13.01 7.68 -3.45
N PHE A 540 -12.37 7.42 -2.30
CA PHE A 540 -12.84 7.91 -1.00
C PHE A 540 -12.62 9.41 -0.87
N VAL A 541 -13.64 10.10 -0.34
CA VAL A 541 -13.61 11.55 -0.07
C VAL A 541 -14.06 11.81 1.37
N GLY A 542 -13.25 12.51 2.15
CA GLY A 542 -13.51 12.84 3.56
C GLY A 542 -13.01 14.22 4.00
N ASN A 543 -13.16 14.52 5.29
CA ASN A 543 -13.10 15.87 5.88
C ASN A 543 -14.23 16.82 5.38
N LEU A 544 -15.34 16.26 4.87
CA LEU A 544 -16.56 17.04 4.62
C LEU A 544 -17.28 17.31 5.95
N LYS A 545 -18.34 18.11 5.93
CA LYS A 545 -19.19 18.32 7.12
C LYS A 545 -20.06 17.09 7.35
N GLU A 546 -20.17 16.67 8.60
CA GLU A 546 -21.05 15.57 9.06
C GLU A 546 -22.53 15.90 8.87
N ASN A 547 -23.35 14.85 8.72
CA ASN A 547 -24.82 14.90 8.68
C ASN A 547 -25.41 15.86 7.63
N LEU A 548 -24.73 16.02 6.48
CA LEU A 548 -25.33 16.65 5.30
C LEU A 548 -26.13 15.63 4.50
N SER A 549 -27.27 16.03 3.91
CA SER A 549 -27.98 15.17 2.96
C SER A 549 -27.14 14.92 1.69
N GLN A 550 -27.36 13.79 1.01
CA GLN A 550 -26.62 13.41 -0.21
C GLN A 550 -26.54 14.57 -1.22
N ARG A 551 -27.67 15.22 -1.53
CA ARG A 551 -27.75 16.35 -2.47
C ARG A 551 -26.87 17.55 -2.08
N LEU A 552 -26.53 17.72 -0.80
CA LEU A 552 -25.59 18.73 -0.35
C LEU A 552 -24.13 18.28 -0.51
N TYR A 553 -23.80 17.00 -0.26
CA TYR A 553 -22.49 16.45 -0.63
C TYR A 553 -22.26 16.53 -2.15
N GLU A 554 -23.23 16.13 -2.97
CA GLU A 554 -23.17 16.22 -4.43
C GLU A 554 -22.89 17.67 -4.89
N ARG A 555 -23.55 18.67 -4.28
CA ARG A 555 -23.30 20.08 -4.59
C ARG A 555 -21.88 20.51 -4.22
N VAL A 556 -21.38 20.12 -3.04
CA VAL A 556 -20.02 20.44 -2.59
C VAL A 556 -18.96 19.79 -3.48
N LEU A 557 -19.20 18.56 -3.95
CA LEU A 557 -18.29 17.85 -4.83
C LEU A 557 -18.30 18.42 -6.25
N LEU A 558 -19.47 18.76 -6.83
CA LEU A 558 -19.56 19.41 -8.15
C LEU A 558 -18.92 20.80 -8.16
N ASP A 559 -18.93 21.53 -7.04
CA ASP A 559 -18.22 22.81 -6.86
C ASP A 559 -16.68 22.66 -6.92
N LYS A 560 -16.13 21.48 -6.59
CA LYS A 560 -14.67 21.20 -6.66
C LYS A 560 -14.24 20.46 -7.93
N LEU A 561 -15.06 19.54 -8.42
CA LEU A 561 -14.77 18.69 -9.57
C LEU A 561 -15.21 19.30 -10.91
N GLY A 562 -16.29 20.09 -10.90
CA GLY A 562 -17.03 20.46 -12.11
C GLY A 562 -17.68 19.26 -12.81
N GLU A 563 -18.53 19.55 -13.80
CA GLU A 563 -19.31 18.51 -14.50
C GLU A 563 -18.44 17.53 -15.32
N LYS A 564 -17.21 17.92 -15.68
CA LYS A 564 -16.26 17.09 -16.43
C LYS A 564 -15.71 15.92 -15.60
N CYS A 565 -15.34 16.18 -14.35
CA CYS A 565 -14.75 15.20 -13.43
C CYS A 565 -15.82 14.57 -12.51
N ARG A 566 -17.09 14.68 -12.89
CA ARG A 566 -18.22 14.08 -12.19
C ARG A 566 -18.08 12.55 -12.15
N TRP A 567 -18.33 12.00 -10.97
CA TRP A 567 -18.41 10.55 -10.70
C TRP A 567 -19.62 9.92 -11.38
N ASP A 568 -19.56 8.62 -11.63
CA ASP A 568 -20.66 7.90 -12.28
C ASP A 568 -21.67 7.36 -11.24
N SER A 569 -21.21 7.02 -10.03
CA SER A 569 -22.08 6.73 -8.87
C SER A 569 -21.41 7.07 -7.52
N ILE A 570 -22.22 7.22 -6.46
CA ILE A 570 -21.76 7.23 -5.07
C ILE A 570 -22.11 5.86 -4.50
N GLU A 571 -21.13 5.13 -3.97
CA GLU A 571 -21.37 3.75 -3.51
C GLU A 571 -21.77 3.68 -2.03
N VAL A 572 -21.20 4.57 -1.19
CA VAL A 572 -21.54 4.65 0.24
C VAL A 572 -21.34 6.06 0.76
N ILE A 573 -22.17 6.48 1.72
CA ILE A 573 -22.08 7.76 2.42
C ILE A 573 -22.09 7.49 3.93
N TYR A 574 -21.02 7.89 4.62
CA TYR A 574 -20.89 7.81 6.07
C TYR A 574 -21.26 9.16 6.69
N TYR A 575 -22.57 9.42 6.79
CA TYR A 575 -23.13 10.71 7.22
C TYR A 575 -22.51 11.24 8.52
N GLU A 576 -22.46 10.40 9.56
CA GLU A 576 -21.90 10.71 10.88
C GLU A 576 -20.38 10.98 10.88
N SER A 577 -19.68 10.62 9.79
CA SER A 577 -18.23 10.77 9.65
C SER A 577 -17.81 11.74 8.55
N GLY A 578 -18.75 12.48 7.93
CA GLY A 578 -18.45 13.49 6.92
C GLY A 578 -17.63 12.97 5.73
N CYS A 579 -17.88 11.73 5.29
CA CYS A 579 -17.15 11.10 4.19
C CYS A 579 -18.01 10.11 3.38
N LEU A 580 -17.53 9.75 2.20
CA LEU A 580 -18.23 8.94 1.20
C LEU A 580 -17.23 8.29 0.23
N VAL A 581 -17.69 7.35 -0.60
CA VAL A 581 -16.90 6.80 -1.71
C VAL A 581 -17.58 7.05 -3.04
N LEU A 582 -16.88 7.73 -3.93
CA LEU A 582 -17.23 7.95 -5.33
C LEU A 582 -16.74 6.79 -6.18
N ASN A 583 -17.42 6.54 -7.28
CA ASN A 583 -17.10 5.45 -8.19
C ASN A 583 -17.09 5.93 -9.65
N TYR A 584 -16.07 5.50 -10.39
CA TYR A 584 -15.76 5.94 -11.76
C TYR A 584 -15.45 4.75 -12.67
N HIS A 585 -16.05 4.67 -13.87
CA HIS A 585 -15.71 3.64 -14.87
C HIS A 585 -14.49 4.01 -15.72
N SER A 586 -14.02 5.25 -15.63
CA SER A 586 -12.80 5.75 -16.27
C SER A 586 -11.76 6.10 -15.21
N SER A 587 -10.59 5.48 -15.29
CA SER A 587 -9.44 5.81 -14.44
C SER A 587 -8.95 7.24 -14.68
N GLU A 588 -8.90 7.68 -15.93
CA GLU A 588 -8.50 9.05 -16.31
C GLU A 588 -9.36 10.13 -15.63
N LYS A 589 -10.67 9.90 -15.52
CA LYS A 589 -11.57 10.79 -14.74
C LYS A 589 -11.28 10.71 -13.24
N ALA A 590 -11.06 9.51 -12.70
CA ALA A 590 -10.75 9.31 -11.28
C ALA A 590 -9.39 9.93 -10.88
N GLU A 591 -8.43 9.98 -11.81
CA GLU A 591 -7.12 10.62 -11.67
C GLU A 591 -7.29 12.13 -11.52
N GLN A 592 -7.96 12.77 -12.48
CA GLN A 592 -8.26 14.21 -12.45
C GLN A 592 -9.13 14.58 -11.23
N ALA A 593 -10.08 13.72 -10.84
CA ALA A 593 -10.90 13.93 -9.66
C ALA A 593 -10.10 13.82 -8.35
N TYR A 594 -9.17 12.87 -8.25
CA TYR A 594 -8.27 12.74 -7.11
C TYR A 594 -7.38 13.98 -6.95
N GLU A 595 -6.77 14.45 -8.04
CA GLU A 595 -5.90 15.64 -8.01
C GLU A 595 -6.67 16.90 -7.57
N LEU A 596 -7.81 17.19 -8.22
CA LEU A 596 -8.66 18.34 -7.89
C LEU A 596 -9.15 18.33 -6.43
N LEU A 597 -9.51 17.16 -5.89
CA LEU A 597 -9.95 17.05 -4.50
C LEU A 597 -8.79 17.18 -3.52
N ASN A 598 -7.62 16.60 -3.82
CA ASN A 598 -6.44 16.63 -2.95
C ASN A 598 -5.82 18.04 -2.81
N GLU A 599 -5.99 18.92 -3.80
CA GLU A 599 -5.64 20.34 -3.69
C GLU A 599 -6.74 21.21 -3.04
N SER A 600 -7.94 20.67 -2.83
CA SER A 600 -9.10 21.45 -2.39
C SER A 600 -9.27 21.57 -0.87
N ILE A 601 -9.91 22.66 -0.45
CA ILE A 601 -10.22 22.99 0.95
C ILE A 601 -11.73 23.15 1.14
N PHE A 602 -12.25 22.61 2.23
CA PHE A 602 -13.65 22.76 2.67
C PHE A 602 -13.69 23.10 4.16
N MET A 603 -14.43 24.16 4.53
CA MET A 603 -14.54 24.66 5.92
C MET A 603 -13.18 24.76 6.65
N ASN A 604 -12.17 25.33 5.98
CA ASN A 604 -10.79 25.51 6.46
C ASN A 604 -10.02 24.19 6.77
N LYS A 605 -10.51 23.03 6.32
CA LYS A 605 -9.81 21.75 6.32
C LYS A 605 -9.49 21.31 4.89
N PRO A 606 -8.32 20.73 4.58
CA PRO A 606 -8.09 20.09 3.29
C PRO A 606 -9.03 18.88 3.14
N ILE A 607 -9.60 18.67 1.96
CA ILE A 607 -10.36 17.45 1.67
C ILE A 607 -9.38 16.27 1.65
N THR A 608 -9.77 15.14 2.26
CA THR A 608 -9.00 13.89 2.13
C THR A 608 -9.52 13.12 0.92
N ALA A 609 -8.69 12.96 -0.11
CA ALA A 609 -8.94 12.09 -1.25
C ALA A 609 -8.05 10.84 -1.15
N LEU A 610 -8.60 9.65 -1.39
CA LEU A 610 -7.84 8.38 -1.46
C LEU A 610 -8.40 7.46 -2.55
N LEU A 611 -7.56 7.05 -3.49
CA LEU A 611 -7.88 5.96 -4.42
C LEU A 611 -7.72 4.62 -3.70
N LEU A 612 -8.74 3.77 -3.76
CA LEU A 612 -8.80 2.54 -2.97
C LEU A 612 -8.54 1.28 -3.82
N PRO A 613 -7.75 0.31 -3.32
CA PRO A 613 -7.55 -0.98 -3.98
C PRO A 613 -8.82 -1.85 -3.90
N THR A 614 -9.08 -2.63 -4.95
CA THR A 614 -10.16 -3.63 -4.94
C THR A 614 -9.59 -4.98 -4.49
N ILE A 615 -10.19 -5.59 -3.47
CA ILE A 615 -9.89 -6.96 -3.04
C ILE A 615 -10.90 -7.92 -3.69
N HIS A 616 -10.40 -9.06 -4.18
CA HIS A 616 -11.17 -10.11 -4.87
C HIS A 616 -11.25 -11.37 -3.99
N PRO A 617 -12.31 -11.55 -3.18
CA PRO A 617 -12.43 -12.67 -2.23
C PRO A 617 -12.37 -14.05 -2.92
N GLN A 618 -12.84 -14.15 -4.16
CA GLN A 618 -12.83 -15.37 -4.97
C GLN A 618 -11.41 -15.88 -5.31
N ASN A 619 -10.40 -15.00 -5.26
CA ASN A 619 -8.99 -15.37 -5.48
C ASN A 619 -8.27 -15.76 -4.17
N LEU A 620 -8.87 -15.56 -3.01
CA LEU A 620 -8.22 -15.79 -1.71
C LEU A 620 -8.10 -17.30 -1.40
N PRO A 621 -6.90 -17.81 -1.05
CA PRO A 621 -6.75 -19.22 -0.68
C PRO A 621 -7.58 -19.58 0.56
N LYS A 622 -8.18 -20.78 0.56
CA LYS A 622 -9.06 -21.24 1.64
C LYS A 622 -8.31 -21.33 2.97
N GLY A 623 -8.90 -20.79 4.03
CA GLY A 623 -8.37 -20.82 5.39
C GLY A 623 -7.43 -19.66 5.76
N ILE A 624 -7.11 -18.76 4.82
CA ILE A 624 -6.37 -17.54 5.10
C ILE A 624 -7.31 -16.48 5.67
N GLN A 625 -6.86 -15.74 6.70
CA GLN A 625 -7.59 -14.61 7.29
C GLN A 625 -6.72 -13.35 7.21
N PRO A 626 -6.75 -12.60 6.08
CA PRO A 626 -5.89 -11.43 5.87
C PRO A 626 -5.95 -10.46 7.04
N LEU A 627 -4.81 -9.88 7.43
CA LEU A 627 -4.77 -8.84 8.46
C LEU A 627 -5.03 -7.47 7.84
N LEU A 628 -5.94 -6.70 8.42
CA LEU A 628 -6.10 -5.26 8.21
C LEU A 628 -5.38 -4.52 9.34
N VAL A 629 -4.39 -3.69 9.03
CA VAL A 629 -3.60 -2.95 10.00
C VAL A 629 -3.94 -1.46 9.93
N PHE A 630 -4.38 -0.91 11.05
CA PHE A 630 -4.59 0.52 11.25
C PHE A 630 -3.49 1.12 12.12
N VAL A 631 -2.89 2.23 11.69
CA VAL A 631 -1.85 2.93 12.46
C VAL A 631 -2.22 4.39 12.69
N ASN A 632 -2.31 4.78 13.96
CA ASN A 632 -2.46 6.18 14.38
C ASN A 632 -1.07 6.81 14.59
N LEU A 633 -0.60 7.60 13.63
CA LEU A 633 0.74 8.21 13.69
C LEU A 633 0.90 9.22 14.84
N LYS A 634 -0.20 9.83 15.30
CA LYS A 634 -0.21 10.79 16.42
C LYS A 634 -0.10 10.12 17.79
N SER A 635 -0.24 8.79 17.87
CA SER A 635 -0.12 8.04 19.13
C SER A 635 1.34 7.77 19.55
N GLY A 636 1.56 7.61 20.86
CA GLY A 636 2.81 7.07 21.43
C GLY A 636 4.05 7.96 21.34
N GLY A 637 3.91 9.24 21.00
CA GLY A 637 5.06 10.10 20.70
C GLY A 637 5.62 9.80 19.31
N CYS A 638 4.73 9.74 18.31
CA CYS A 638 5.03 9.49 16.90
C CYS A 638 5.62 8.11 16.57
N GLN A 639 5.55 7.14 17.50
CA GLN A 639 6.02 5.75 17.29
C GLN A 639 5.29 5.01 16.14
N GLY A 640 4.11 5.49 15.74
CA GLY A 640 3.40 4.96 14.57
C GLY A 640 4.16 5.09 13.25
N VAL A 641 5.08 6.06 13.12
CA VAL A 641 5.83 6.33 11.87
C VAL A 641 6.78 5.18 11.52
N ASP A 642 7.55 4.66 12.49
CA ASP A 642 8.39 3.49 12.23
C ASP A 642 7.57 2.20 12.06
N LEU A 643 6.43 2.10 12.75
CA LEU A 643 5.54 0.94 12.67
C LEU A 643 4.84 0.81 11.31
N ILE A 644 4.31 1.90 10.75
CA ILE A 644 3.60 1.82 9.45
C ILE A 644 4.56 1.40 8.33
N VAL A 645 5.80 1.90 8.35
CA VAL A 645 6.88 1.48 7.45
C VAL A 645 7.24 0.01 7.69
N ALA A 646 7.41 -0.41 8.95
CA ALA A 646 7.75 -1.78 9.28
C ALA A 646 6.67 -2.80 8.86
N PHE A 647 5.38 -2.43 8.93
CA PHE A 647 4.27 -3.28 8.49
C PHE A 647 4.08 -3.26 6.97
N ARG A 648 4.16 -2.11 6.28
CA ARG A 648 4.14 -2.04 4.79
C ARG A 648 5.24 -2.91 4.16
N ARG A 649 6.39 -3.02 4.83
CA ARG A 649 7.49 -3.92 4.47
C ARG A 649 7.16 -5.41 4.69
N LEU A 650 6.57 -5.76 5.83
CA LEU A 650 6.34 -7.17 6.23
C LEU A 650 5.09 -7.80 5.60
N LEU A 651 4.02 -7.02 5.45
CA LEU A 651 2.74 -7.43 4.84
C LEU A 651 2.64 -6.94 3.40
N ASN A 652 1.53 -7.20 2.71
CA ASN A 652 1.20 -6.44 1.50
C ASN A 652 0.89 -4.97 1.89
N PRO A 653 1.45 -3.94 1.22
CA PRO A 653 1.15 -2.54 1.53
C PRO A 653 -0.35 -2.20 1.61
N PHE A 654 -1.20 -2.86 0.80
CA PHE A 654 -2.65 -2.68 0.81
C PHE A 654 -3.38 -3.31 2.03
N GLN A 655 -2.62 -3.88 2.97
CA GLN A 655 -3.11 -4.25 4.30
C GLN A 655 -2.92 -3.14 5.34
N VAL A 656 -2.21 -2.04 5.04
CA VAL A 656 -1.66 -1.14 6.07
C VAL A 656 -2.08 0.32 5.86
N PHE A 657 -3.08 0.75 6.62
CA PHE A 657 -3.73 2.05 6.50
C PHE A 657 -3.28 3.05 7.58
N ASN A 658 -3.05 4.30 7.16
CA ASN A 658 -2.80 5.42 8.04
C ASN A 658 -4.13 6.06 8.48
N LEU A 659 -4.41 6.06 9.78
CA LEU A 659 -5.64 6.64 10.34
C LEU A 659 -5.72 8.17 10.22
N ASP A 660 -4.63 8.86 9.88
CA ASP A 660 -4.67 10.30 9.57
C ASP A 660 -5.34 10.64 8.23
N TYR A 661 -5.62 9.64 7.36
CA TYR A 661 -6.32 9.83 6.09
C TYR A 661 -7.64 9.04 6.10
N GLY A 662 -8.74 9.71 6.45
CA GLY A 662 -10.08 9.11 6.45
C GLY A 662 -10.39 8.13 7.59
N GLY A 663 -9.44 7.87 8.49
CA GLY A 663 -9.66 6.99 9.64
C GLY A 663 -9.76 5.50 9.27
N PRO A 664 -10.55 4.70 10.00
CA PRO A 664 -10.72 3.27 9.71
C PRO A 664 -11.49 2.98 8.42
N LEU A 665 -12.41 3.89 8.04
CA LEU A 665 -13.42 3.65 7.01
C LEU A 665 -12.86 3.27 5.62
N PRO A 666 -11.78 3.88 5.09
CA PRO A 666 -11.15 3.44 3.84
C PRO A 666 -10.70 1.97 3.88
N GLY A 667 -10.08 1.53 4.99
CA GLY A 667 -9.58 0.16 5.13
C GLY A 667 -10.70 -0.85 5.34
N LEU A 668 -11.72 -0.49 6.13
CA LEU A 668 -12.93 -1.29 6.31
C LEU A 668 -13.69 -1.46 5.00
N TYR A 669 -13.86 -0.39 4.22
CA TYR A 669 -14.45 -0.43 2.88
C TYR A 669 -13.67 -1.39 1.96
N CYS A 670 -12.34 -1.30 1.89
CA CYS A 670 -11.53 -2.21 1.05
C CYS A 670 -11.70 -3.69 1.42
N PHE A 671 -11.92 -4.00 2.69
CA PHE A 671 -12.04 -5.36 3.22
C PHE A 671 -13.50 -5.86 3.27
N ARG A 672 -14.51 -5.03 2.99
CA ARG A 672 -15.95 -5.32 3.25
C ARG A 672 -16.46 -6.63 2.65
N HIS A 673 -15.93 -7.07 1.51
CA HIS A 673 -16.36 -8.31 0.84
C HIS A 673 -15.65 -9.59 1.32
N LEU A 674 -14.67 -9.48 2.23
CA LEU A 674 -14.00 -10.65 2.81
C LEU A 674 -14.85 -11.25 3.94
N ALA A 675 -15.30 -12.49 3.78
CA ALA A 675 -16.08 -13.21 4.80
C ALA A 675 -15.30 -13.54 6.10
N SER A 676 -13.97 -13.43 6.08
CA SER A 676 -13.14 -13.56 7.29
C SER A 676 -11.80 -12.84 7.13
N TYR A 677 -11.49 -11.95 8.08
CA TYR A 677 -10.23 -11.21 8.17
C TYR A 677 -9.97 -10.83 9.64
N LYS A 678 -8.73 -10.48 9.99
CA LYS A 678 -8.33 -10.00 11.32
C LYS A 678 -8.04 -8.51 11.29
N ILE A 679 -8.08 -7.81 12.43
CA ILE A 679 -7.70 -6.39 12.53
C ILE A 679 -6.57 -6.20 13.56
N LEU A 680 -5.60 -5.32 13.28
CA LEU A 680 -4.58 -4.84 14.22
C LEU A 680 -4.65 -3.31 14.33
N VAL A 681 -5.03 -2.78 15.48
CA VAL A 681 -5.15 -1.34 15.74
C VAL A 681 -3.95 -0.85 16.55
N CYS A 682 -3.11 0.00 15.95
CA CYS A 682 -1.93 0.56 16.60
C CYS A 682 -2.24 1.98 17.09
N GLY A 683 -2.57 2.12 18.38
CA GLY A 683 -3.11 3.35 18.95
C GLY A 683 -3.26 3.31 20.47
N GLY A 684 -4.01 4.25 21.04
CA GLY A 684 -4.54 4.16 22.40
C GLY A 684 -5.94 3.54 22.43
N ASP A 685 -6.52 3.37 23.62
CA ASP A 685 -7.83 2.72 23.79
C ASP A 685 -8.94 3.42 22.99
N GLY A 686 -9.00 4.75 22.98
CA GLY A 686 -9.93 5.52 22.11
C GLY A 686 -9.70 5.35 20.60
N THR A 687 -8.53 4.91 20.14
CA THR A 687 -8.32 4.51 18.74
C THR A 687 -8.95 3.14 18.44
N VAL A 688 -8.97 2.24 19.43
CA VAL A 688 -9.69 0.97 19.35
C VAL A 688 -11.21 1.23 19.40
N GLY A 689 -11.66 2.09 20.30
CA GLY A 689 -13.06 2.56 20.37
C GLY A 689 -13.55 3.16 19.06
N TRP A 690 -12.78 4.08 18.45
CA TRP A 690 -13.10 4.64 17.13
C TRP A 690 -13.18 3.56 16.04
N THR A 691 -12.28 2.57 16.06
CA THR A 691 -12.33 1.44 15.10
C THR A 691 -13.58 0.57 15.32
N LEU A 692 -14.01 0.36 16.57
CA LEU A 692 -15.24 -0.33 16.90
C LEU A 692 -16.48 0.44 16.42
N SER A 693 -16.56 1.75 16.67
CA SER A 693 -17.65 2.60 16.16
C SER A 693 -17.74 2.58 14.62
N CYS A 694 -16.61 2.62 13.92
CA CYS A 694 -16.62 2.47 12.46
C CYS A 694 -17.05 1.06 12.00
N LEU A 695 -16.78 0.01 12.78
CA LEU A 695 -17.28 -1.35 12.52
C LEU A 695 -18.79 -1.46 12.76
N ASP A 696 -19.34 -0.76 13.74
CA ASP A 696 -20.79 -0.73 13.99
C ASP A 696 -21.55 -0.10 12.80
N ILE A 697 -20.96 0.91 12.17
CA ILE A 697 -21.50 1.58 10.97
C ILE A 697 -21.44 0.66 9.73
N VAL A 698 -20.28 0.06 9.42
CA VAL A 698 -20.13 -0.76 8.19
C VAL A 698 -20.60 -2.21 8.33
N GLY A 699 -20.78 -2.69 9.57
CA GLY A 699 -20.95 -4.10 9.90
C GLY A 699 -22.27 -4.72 9.43
N GLN A 700 -23.19 -3.92 8.88
CA GLN A 700 -24.44 -4.38 8.27
C GLN A 700 -24.23 -4.77 6.79
N ASP A 701 -23.42 -4.00 6.06
CA ASP A 701 -23.12 -4.21 4.63
C ASP A 701 -21.86 -5.06 4.38
N ALA A 702 -21.08 -5.33 5.43
CA ALA A 702 -19.87 -6.15 5.35
C ALA A 702 -20.17 -7.66 5.42
N ALA A 703 -19.47 -8.44 4.60
CA ALA A 703 -19.50 -9.91 4.59
C ALA A 703 -18.89 -10.56 5.86
N CYS A 704 -18.21 -9.77 6.70
CA CYS A 704 -17.75 -10.18 8.02
C CYS A 704 -18.15 -9.12 9.05
N ASN A 705 -19.23 -9.38 9.78
CA ASN A 705 -19.86 -8.40 10.68
C ASN A 705 -19.10 -8.21 12.01
N ALA A 706 -18.15 -9.11 12.34
CA ALA A 706 -17.42 -9.10 13.62
C ALA A 706 -15.95 -9.60 13.50
N PRO A 707 -15.09 -8.95 12.69
CA PRO A 707 -13.68 -9.32 12.55
C PRO A 707 -12.90 -9.10 13.87
N PRO A 708 -12.08 -10.07 14.32
CA PRO A 708 -11.43 -9.98 15.63
C PRO A 708 -10.25 -8.98 15.66
N ILE A 709 -10.24 -8.10 16.67
CA ILE A 709 -9.29 -6.98 16.81
C ILE A 709 -8.16 -7.25 17.82
N ALA A 710 -6.90 -7.11 17.40
CA ALA A 710 -5.74 -6.97 18.27
C ALA A 710 -5.40 -5.48 18.52
N PRO A 711 -5.37 -4.99 19.76
CA PRO A 711 -4.85 -3.67 20.08
C PRO A 711 -3.33 -3.70 20.33
N LEU A 712 -2.55 -2.91 19.56
CA LEU A 712 -1.14 -2.66 19.82
C LEU A 712 -0.98 -1.34 20.60
N PRO A 713 -0.49 -1.37 21.86
CA PRO A 713 -0.60 -0.25 22.78
C PRO A 713 0.39 0.89 22.50
N LEU A 714 -0.04 1.89 21.73
CA LEU A 714 0.69 3.15 21.53
C LEU A 714 0.22 4.26 22.50
N GLY A 715 -0.95 4.16 23.12
CA GLY A 715 -1.49 5.16 24.05
C GLY A 715 -0.73 5.30 25.38
N THR A 716 -1.31 6.05 26.33
CA THR A 716 -0.73 6.23 27.68
C THR A 716 -1.39 5.33 28.75
N GLY A 717 -2.70 5.05 28.61
CA GLY A 717 -3.45 4.12 29.47
C GLY A 717 -3.23 2.67 29.04
N ASN A 718 -3.77 2.31 27.89
CA ASN A 718 -3.70 0.99 27.25
C ASN A 718 -4.36 -0.11 28.08
N ASP A 719 -5.47 0.21 28.74
CA ASP A 719 -6.16 -0.67 29.68
C ASP A 719 -6.73 -1.92 29.01
N LEU A 720 -7.38 -1.76 27.85
CA LEU A 720 -7.88 -2.88 27.05
C LEU A 720 -6.73 -3.78 26.56
N SER A 721 -5.60 -3.18 26.20
CA SER A 721 -4.39 -3.89 25.76
C SER A 721 -3.75 -4.72 26.88
N ARG A 722 -3.90 -4.33 28.15
CA ARG A 722 -3.39 -5.09 29.30
C ARG A 722 -4.23 -6.32 29.57
N VAL A 723 -5.56 -6.17 29.57
CA VAL A 723 -6.53 -7.25 29.77
C VAL A 723 -6.41 -8.30 28.66
N LEU A 724 -6.26 -7.85 27.40
CA LEU A 724 -5.98 -8.71 26.24
C LEU A 724 -4.51 -9.15 26.11
N ARG A 725 -3.66 -8.86 27.11
CA ARG A 725 -2.25 -9.30 27.25
C ARG A 725 -1.25 -8.79 26.20
N TRP A 726 -1.63 -7.81 25.38
CA TRP A 726 -0.72 -7.09 24.48
C TRP A 726 0.28 -6.20 25.22
N GLY A 727 -0.09 -5.73 26.41
CA GLY A 727 0.80 -5.08 27.37
C GLY A 727 0.46 -3.62 27.65
N SER A 728 1.30 -2.96 28.44
CA SER A 728 1.11 -1.58 28.89
C SER A 728 1.55 -0.51 27.86
N GLY A 729 2.32 -0.90 26.85
CA GLY A 729 2.89 0.02 25.86
C GLY A 729 3.96 -0.64 25.00
N TYR A 730 3.94 -0.36 23.69
CA TYR A 730 4.97 -0.73 22.72
C TYR A 730 6.30 -0.02 23.02
N SER A 731 7.41 -0.71 22.73
CA SER A 731 8.77 -0.16 22.71
C SER A 731 9.35 -0.24 21.30
N SER A 732 10.17 0.72 20.89
CA SER A 732 10.90 0.64 19.61
C SER A 732 11.97 -0.47 19.58
N ALA A 733 12.17 -1.19 20.69
CA ALA A 733 12.96 -2.42 20.77
C ALA A 733 12.13 -3.69 20.46
N ASP A 734 10.79 -3.61 20.40
CA ASP A 734 9.94 -4.76 20.08
C ASP A 734 9.93 -5.01 18.56
N ASP A 735 10.30 -6.21 18.13
CA ASP A 735 10.34 -6.58 16.71
C ASP A 735 8.92 -6.66 16.08
N PRO A 736 8.61 -5.87 15.04
CA PRO A 736 7.31 -5.91 14.37
C PRO A 736 6.97 -7.27 13.73
N LEU A 737 7.96 -8.08 13.31
CA LEU A 737 7.70 -9.44 12.83
C LEU A 737 7.24 -10.37 13.97
N THR A 738 7.75 -10.17 15.19
CA THR A 738 7.30 -10.88 16.39
C THR A 738 5.88 -10.46 16.78
N ILE A 739 5.54 -9.17 16.66
CA ILE A 739 4.15 -8.69 16.85
C ILE A 739 3.20 -9.38 15.88
N LEU A 740 3.53 -9.46 14.58
CA LEU A 740 2.66 -10.14 13.61
C LEU A 740 2.52 -11.65 13.89
N LYS A 741 3.59 -12.34 14.32
CA LYS A 741 3.52 -13.74 14.78
C LYS A 741 2.66 -13.91 16.04
N ASP A 742 2.55 -12.88 16.87
CA ASP A 742 1.66 -12.87 18.03
C ASP A 742 0.18 -12.69 17.62
N VAL A 743 -0.09 -11.99 16.50
CA VAL A 743 -1.44 -11.85 15.90
C VAL A 743 -1.89 -13.15 15.21
N VAL A 744 -0.97 -13.83 14.50
CA VAL A 744 -1.23 -15.18 13.95
C VAL A 744 -1.66 -16.13 15.06
N ALA A 745 -0.89 -16.16 16.16
CA ALA A 745 -1.09 -17.07 17.28
C ALA A 745 -2.01 -16.54 18.40
N ALA A 746 -2.80 -15.49 18.17
CA ALA A 746 -3.71 -14.95 19.17
C ALA A 746 -5.01 -15.76 19.29
N GLU A 747 -5.53 -15.87 20.51
CA GLU A 747 -6.84 -16.46 20.82
C GLU A 747 -7.96 -15.45 20.57
N GLU A 748 -9.07 -15.85 19.94
CA GLU A 748 -10.26 -15.00 19.88
C GLU A 748 -11.01 -15.04 21.23
N VAL A 749 -11.45 -13.88 21.71
CA VAL A 749 -12.28 -13.71 22.91
C VAL A 749 -13.37 -12.67 22.64
N LYS A 750 -14.50 -12.78 23.33
CA LYS A 750 -15.53 -11.74 23.32
C LYS A 750 -15.16 -10.57 24.20
N LEU A 751 -15.66 -9.39 23.83
CA LEU A 751 -15.71 -8.19 24.64
C LEU A 751 -17.16 -7.69 24.63
N ASP A 752 -17.79 -7.64 25.81
CA ASP A 752 -19.06 -6.97 26.01
C ASP A 752 -18.91 -5.45 25.82
N ARG A 753 -19.98 -4.82 25.36
CA ARG A 753 -20.06 -3.37 25.17
C ARG A 753 -21.39 -2.88 25.73
N TRP A 754 -21.41 -1.63 26.17
CA TRP A 754 -22.49 -1.11 27.00
C TRP A 754 -22.99 0.22 26.49
N THR A 755 -24.30 0.37 26.40
CA THR A 755 -24.95 1.60 25.98
C THR A 755 -25.37 2.40 27.20
N LEU A 756 -24.77 3.58 27.38
CA LEU A 756 -25.17 4.57 28.35
C LEU A 756 -26.22 5.46 27.70
N ILE A 757 -27.47 5.37 28.15
CA ILE A 757 -28.56 6.28 27.78
C ILE A 757 -28.64 7.36 28.86
N VAL A 758 -28.28 8.57 28.48
CA VAL A 758 -28.15 9.73 29.36
C VAL A 758 -29.33 10.67 29.08
N ARG A 759 -30.20 10.90 30.06
CA ARG A 759 -31.35 11.81 29.99
C ARG A 759 -31.14 12.99 30.95
N PRO A 760 -31.16 14.24 30.47
CA PRO A 760 -31.26 15.41 31.37
C PRO A 760 -32.64 15.45 32.03
N GLU A 761 -32.73 16.14 33.17
CA GLU A 761 -34.00 16.51 33.79
C GLU A 761 -34.66 17.65 32.99
N GLU A 762 -35.97 17.59 32.70
CA GLU A 762 -36.60 18.52 31.73
C GLU A 762 -36.80 19.96 32.24
N ASP A 763 -36.72 20.17 33.55
CA ASP A 763 -37.04 21.43 34.22
C ASP A 763 -35.91 22.47 34.14
N PHE A 764 -35.63 23.01 32.94
CA PHE A 764 -35.11 24.38 32.75
C PHE A 764 -35.24 24.88 31.29
N LYS A 765 -36.46 24.85 30.74
CA LYS A 765 -36.78 25.55 29.47
C LYS A 765 -36.94 27.05 29.73
N ASP A 766 -35.83 27.77 29.68
CA ASP A 766 -35.80 29.24 29.63
C ASP A 766 -36.59 29.71 28.39
N GLU A 767 -37.67 30.48 28.59
CA GLU A 767 -38.65 30.81 27.52
C GLU A 767 -37.98 31.49 26.31
N THR A 768 -36.94 32.27 26.58
CA THR A 768 -36.06 32.92 25.59
C THR A 768 -35.43 31.94 24.59
N LYS A 769 -35.15 30.70 25.01
CA LYS A 769 -34.45 29.70 24.17
C LYS A 769 -35.41 28.96 23.24
N LEU A 770 -36.60 28.63 23.73
CA LEU A 770 -37.69 28.03 22.94
C LEU A 770 -38.09 28.93 21.75
N ALA A 771 -38.01 30.25 21.93
CA ALA A 771 -38.28 31.24 20.88
C ALA A 771 -37.26 31.23 19.72
N LEU A 772 -36.00 30.79 19.94
CA LEU A 772 -35.00 30.64 18.87
C LEU A 772 -35.13 29.29 18.14
N GLU A 773 -35.42 28.22 18.88
CA GLU A 773 -35.56 26.87 18.33
C GLU A 773 -36.75 26.79 17.35
N LEU A 774 -37.85 27.50 17.64
CA LEU A 774 -39.01 27.66 16.76
C LEU A 774 -38.74 28.39 15.43
N GLN A 775 -37.58 29.02 15.24
CA GLN A 775 -37.23 29.73 14.00
C GLN A 775 -36.24 29.00 13.09
N THR A 776 -35.66 27.85 13.51
CA THR A 776 -34.49 27.28 12.81
C THR A 776 -34.65 25.87 12.23
N ASN A 777 -35.65 25.07 12.62
CA ASN A 777 -35.93 23.78 11.95
C ASN A 777 -37.42 23.49 11.81
N ALA A 778 -37.87 23.30 10.57
CA ALA A 778 -39.10 22.57 10.26
C ALA A 778 -38.71 21.18 9.71
N SER A 779 -39.57 20.18 9.94
CA SER A 779 -39.36 18.75 9.60
C SER A 779 -38.09 18.11 10.16
N ASN A 780 -38.16 17.60 11.39
CA ASN A 780 -38.42 16.18 11.61
C ASN A 780 -38.94 15.90 13.03
N THR A 781 -39.34 14.65 13.29
CA THR A 781 -40.17 14.18 14.41
C THR A 781 -39.57 14.37 15.81
N ASN A 782 -40.46 14.53 16.81
CA ASN A 782 -40.12 14.55 18.23
C ASN A 782 -39.59 13.19 18.72
N GLU A 783 -38.36 13.15 19.24
CA GLU A 783 -37.84 12.08 20.12
C GLU A 783 -37.01 12.69 21.25
N ASP A 784 -36.74 11.93 22.33
CA ASP A 784 -36.10 12.41 23.57
C ASP A 784 -34.76 13.15 23.32
N ASN A 785 -34.47 14.18 24.15
CA ASN A 785 -33.13 14.79 24.28
C ASN A 785 -32.09 13.84 24.94
N SER A 786 -32.18 12.53 24.69
CA SER A 786 -31.30 11.53 25.30
C SER A 786 -30.01 11.33 24.50
N ILE A 787 -28.87 11.41 25.17
CA ILE A 787 -27.56 11.15 24.57
C ILE A 787 -27.21 9.67 24.76
N MET A 788 -26.83 9.00 23.67
CA MET A 788 -26.40 7.59 23.70
C MET A 788 -24.88 7.51 23.53
N ILE A 789 -24.19 6.84 24.45
CA ILE A 789 -22.72 6.66 24.42
C ILE A 789 -22.40 5.17 24.55
N ILE A 790 -21.52 4.64 23.70
CA ILE A 790 -21.04 3.25 23.79
C ILE A 790 -19.74 3.19 24.60
N MET A 791 -19.76 2.45 25.70
CA MET A 791 -18.61 2.14 26.55
C MET A 791 -18.05 0.74 26.23
N ASN A 792 -16.73 0.64 26.22
CA ASN A 792 -15.99 -0.59 25.93
C ASN A 792 -15.09 -1.00 27.11
N ASN A 793 -14.63 -0.05 27.94
CA ASN A 793 -13.72 -0.29 29.06
C ASN A 793 -14.35 0.02 30.42
N TYR A 794 -14.72 1.28 30.66
CA TYR A 794 -15.25 1.76 31.94
C TYR A 794 -15.82 3.18 31.84
N PHE A 795 -16.70 3.55 32.78
CA PHE A 795 -17.10 4.94 33.00
C PHE A 795 -16.92 5.34 34.47
N GLY A 796 -16.77 6.64 34.70
CA GLY A 796 -16.57 7.21 36.03
C GLY A 796 -17.40 8.46 36.26
N ILE A 797 -17.83 8.68 37.50
CA ILE A 797 -18.54 9.88 37.96
C ILE A 797 -17.81 10.42 39.19
N GLY A 798 -17.64 11.74 39.28
CA GLY A 798 -16.98 12.39 40.41
C GLY A 798 -15.46 12.45 40.23
N ILE A 799 -14.67 12.14 41.27
CA ILE A 799 -13.25 12.52 41.35
C ILE A 799 -12.35 11.96 40.22
N ASP A 800 -12.65 10.79 39.66
CA ASP A 800 -11.93 10.22 38.50
C ASP A 800 -12.20 11.03 37.22
N ALA A 801 -13.47 11.39 36.99
CA ALA A 801 -13.89 12.21 35.87
C ALA A 801 -13.39 13.67 35.99
N ASP A 802 -13.40 14.22 37.20
CA ASP A 802 -12.88 15.57 37.51
C ASP A 802 -11.38 15.70 37.18
N LEU A 803 -10.59 14.66 37.49
CA LEU A 803 -9.17 14.60 37.14
C LEU A 803 -8.94 14.34 35.64
N SER A 804 -9.80 13.52 35.02
CA SER A 804 -9.79 13.28 33.59
C SER A 804 -10.11 14.55 32.79
N LEU A 805 -11.06 15.36 33.25
CA LEU A 805 -11.45 16.64 32.65
C LEU A 805 -10.34 17.68 32.73
N ASP A 806 -9.74 17.89 33.92
CA ASP A 806 -8.56 18.75 34.08
C ASP A 806 -7.42 18.32 33.13
N PHE A 807 -7.21 17.01 32.95
CA PHE A 807 -6.18 16.46 32.05
C PHE A 807 -6.54 16.64 30.57
N HIS A 808 -7.80 16.43 30.18
CA HIS A 808 -8.28 16.69 28.82
C HIS A 808 -8.11 18.17 28.47
N ASN A 809 -8.55 19.09 29.34
CA ASN A 809 -8.43 20.53 29.12
C ASN A 809 -6.97 20.96 28.94
N ALA A 810 -6.07 20.54 29.85
CA ALA A 810 -4.64 20.81 29.72
C ALA A 810 -4.01 20.25 28.43
N ARG A 811 -4.54 19.12 27.91
CA ARG A 811 -4.12 18.50 26.66
C ARG A 811 -4.65 19.24 25.43
N SER A 812 -5.90 19.68 25.45
CA SER A 812 -6.55 20.41 24.35
C SER A 812 -6.02 21.83 24.21
N GLU A 813 -5.65 22.50 25.31
CA GLU A 813 -4.94 23.78 25.28
C GLU A 813 -3.52 23.68 24.69
N ASN A 814 -2.82 22.56 24.90
CA ASN A 814 -1.39 22.43 24.60
C ASN A 814 -1.00 21.08 23.95
N PRO A 815 -1.60 20.63 22.82
CA PRO A 815 -1.45 19.25 22.33
C PRO A 815 0.01 18.81 22.10
N SER A 816 0.86 19.72 21.62
CA SER A 816 2.29 19.47 21.36
C SER A 816 3.12 19.10 22.59
N LYS A 817 2.63 19.38 23.81
CA LYS A 817 3.29 19.01 25.07
C LYS A 817 3.00 17.57 25.50
N PHE A 818 2.06 16.86 24.86
CA PHE A 818 1.59 15.53 25.30
C PHE A 818 2.22 14.36 24.52
N ASN A 819 3.39 14.61 23.91
CA ASN A 819 4.10 13.68 23.03
C ASN A 819 4.92 12.60 23.77
N SER A 820 4.77 12.41 25.09
CA SER A 820 5.52 11.40 25.86
C SER A 820 4.67 10.78 26.96
N ARG A 821 4.58 9.44 26.97
CA ARG A 821 3.82 8.67 27.97
C ARG A 821 4.28 8.95 29.41
N ILE A 822 5.57 9.24 29.61
CA ILE A 822 6.13 9.58 30.93
C ILE A 822 5.69 10.99 31.35
N HIS A 823 5.78 11.97 30.45
CA HIS A 823 5.31 13.34 30.70
C HIS A 823 3.82 13.37 31.00
N ASN A 824 3.01 12.68 30.20
CA ASN A 824 1.55 12.61 30.35
C ASN A 824 1.16 12.06 31.73
N LYS A 825 1.81 11.00 32.21
CA LYS A 825 1.59 10.48 33.57
C LYS A 825 2.05 11.46 34.66
N GLY A 826 3.14 12.18 34.44
CA GLY A 826 3.60 13.25 35.34
C GLY A 826 2.63 14.43 35.43
N VAL A 827 1.99 14.83 34.32
CA VAL A 827 0.94 15.86 34.29
C VAL A 827 -0.28 15.40 35.08
N TYR A 828 -0.78 14.18 34.82
CA TYR A 828 -1.92 13.60 35.54
C TYR A 828 -1.66 13.53 37.06
N PHE A 829 -0.48 13.06 37.47
CA PHE A 829 -0.06 13.06 38.88
C PHE A 829 -0.03 14.46 39.51
N LYS A 830 0.48 15.47 38.79
CA LYS A 830 0.52 16.87 39.25
C LYS A 830 -0.89 17.45 39.44
N ILE A 831 -1.84 17.11 38.57
CA ILE A 831 -3.25 17.49 38.68
C ILE A 831 -3.88 16.84 39.93
N GLY A 832 -3.67 15.52 40.12
CA GLY A 832 -4.11 14.79 41.31
C GLY A 832 -3.61 15.43 42.62
N LEU A 833 -2.31 15.74 42.71
CA LEU A 833 -1.73 16.38 43.88
C LEU A 833 -2.33 17.78 44.16
N ARG A 834 -2.74 18.52 43.12
CA ARG A 834 -3.44 19.82 43.28
C ARG A 834 -4.85 19.63 43.86
N LYS A 835 -5.59 18.60 43.42
CA LYS A 835 -6.95 18.31 43.90
C LYS A 835 -6.98 17.66 45.30
N MET A 836 -5.84 17.16 45.81
CA MET A 836 -5.71 16.81 47.24
C MET A 836 -5.75 18.02 48.19
N ILE A 837 -5.38 19.21 47.71
CA ILE A 837 -5.22 20.42 48.52
C ILE A 837 -6.47 21.32 48.43
N ASN A 838 -7.09 21.36 47.26
CA ASN A 838 -8.30 22.15 47.01
C ASN A 838 -9.57 21.38 47.42
N ARG A 839 -10.65 22.10 47.77
CA ARG A 839 -11.98 21.47 47.91
C ARG A 839 -12.49 21.02 46.53
N THR A 840 -12.98 19.78 46.47
CA THR A 840 -13.61 19.17 45.28
C THR A 840 -15.14 19.28 45.37
N ILE A 841 -15.81 19.39 44.23
CA ILE A 841 -17.29 19.37 44.15
C ILE A 841 -17.83 17.99 44.54
N CYS A 842 -17.04 16.95 44.24
CA CYS A 842 -17.36 15.54 44.40
C CYS A 842 -17.35 15.04 45.85
N LYS A 843 -16.95 15.85 46.84
CA LYS A 843 -16.68 15.42 48.23
C LYS A 843 -17.82 14.65 48.91
N ASP A 844 -19.07 14.95 48.54
CA ASP A 844 -20.27 14.33 49.09
C ASP A 844 -21.07 13.57 48.01
N LEU A 845 -20.39 12.96 47.02
CA LEU A 845 -21.01 12.29 45.86
C LEU A 845 -22.10 11.29 46.27
N HIS A 846 -21.86 10.51 47.33
CA HIS A 846 -22.81 9.55 47.91
C HIS A 846 -24.18 10.14 48.34
N LYS A 847 -24.27 11.47 48.53
CA LYS A 847 -25.54 12.19 48.77
C LYS A 847 -26.13 12.76 47.48
N GLN A 848 -25.28 13.08 46.51
CA GLN A 848 -25.62 13.71 45.23
C GLN A 848 -26.17 12.72 44.20
N ILE A 849 -25.86 11.42 44.32
CA ILE A 849 -26.35 10.37 43.41
C ILE A 849 -27.23 9.34 44.11
N VAL A 850 -28.02 8.58 43.33
CA VAL A 850 -28.70 7.35 43.76
C VAL A 850 -28.43 6.27 42.73
N VAL A 851 -27.95 5.09 43.17
CA VAL A 851 -27.54 3.98 42.29
C VAL A 851 -28.49 2.79 42.50
N ILE A 852 -28.98 2.23 41.40
CA ILE A 852 -29.88 1.07 41.35
C ILE A 852 -29.25 0.02 40.44
N ALA A 853 -28.85 -1.12 41.02
CA ALA A 853 -28.23 -2.25 40.35
C ALA A 853 -29.22 -3.43 40.28
N ASP A 854 -29.55 -3.91 39.08
CA ASP A 854 -30.52 -5.00 38.84
C ASP A 854 -31.84 -4.84 39.64
N GLY A 855 -32.34 -3.59 39.68
CA GLY A 855 -33.57 -3.21 40.38
C GLY A 855 -33.42 -2.97 41.90
N LYS A 856 -32.25 -3.23 42.49
CA LYS A 856 -31.97 -3.04 43.93
C LYS A 856 -31.22 -1.73 44.16
N ILE A 857 -31.63 -0.95 45.17
CA ILE A 857 -30.91 0.28 45.56
C ILE A 857 -29.59 -0.11 46.24
N VAL A 858 -28.48 0.44 45.75
CA VAL A 858 -27.14 0.23 46.32
C VAL A 858 -26.90 1.28 47.42
N ILE A 859 -26.61 0.82 48.63
CA ILE A 859 -26.29 1.72 49.76
C ILE A 859 -24.84 2.20 49.61
N LEU A 860 -24.67 3.49 49.31
CA LEU A 860 -23.36 4.08 49.08
C LEU A 860 -22.70 4.50 50.41
N PRO A 861 -21.46 4.03 50.71
CA PRO A 861 -20.66 4.61 51.78
C PRO A 861 -20.13 6.00 51.39
N PRO A 862 -19.45 6.74 52.29
CA PRO A 862 -18.86 8.04 51.96
C PRO A 862 -17.80 7.95 50.84
N ILE A 863 -18.25 8.21 49.60
CA ILE A 863 -17.43 8.22 48.38
C ILE A 863 -17.39 9.62 47.74
N GLU A 864 -16.27 9.88 47.05
CA GLU A 864 -16.05 11.05 46.19
C GLU A 864 -16.01 10.67 44.69
N GLY A 865 -15.97 9.37 44.37
CA GLY A 865 -16.01 8.85 43.01
C GLY A 865 -16.75 7.52 42.93
N LEU A 866 -17.48 7.32 41.83
CA LEU A 866 -18.05 6.03 41.43
C LEU A 866 -17.38 5.64 40.11
N VAL A 867 -16.88 4.42 40.01
CA VAL A 867 -16.31 3.85 38.78
C VAL A 867 -17.04 2.55 38.47
N VAL A 868 -17.41 2.37 37.19
CA VAL A 868 -18.13 1.19 36.72
C VAL A 868 -17.33 0.58 35.57
N LEU A 869 -16.98 -0.70 35.70
CA LEU A 869 -16.00 -1.37 34.86
C LEU A 869 -16.67 -2.47 34.01
N ASN A 870 -16.28 -2.54 32.74
CA ASN A 870 -16.44 -3.73 31.89
C ASN A 870 -15.11 -4.50 31.75
N ILE A 871 -13.98 -3.88 32.10
CA ILE A 871 -12.66 -4.52 32.09
C ILE A 871 -11.92 -4.31 33.41
N LEU A 872 -11.18 -5.34 33.86
CA LEU A 872 -10.34 -5.29 35.07
C LEU A 872 -9.01 -4.52 34.88
N SER A 873 -9.07 -3.34 34.27
CA SER A 873 -7.96 -2.39 34.14
C SER A 873 -8.52 -0.97 34.01
N TRP A 874 -8.11 -0.08 34.90
CA TRP A 874 -8.59 1.29 34.98
C TRP A 874 -7.44 2.29 35.16
N GLY A 875 -7.57 3.47 34.54
CA GLY A 875 -6.67 4.61 34.70
C GLY A 875 -5.21 4.38 34.29
N GLY A 876 -4.95 3.47 33.36
CA GLY A 876 -3.61 3.12 32.92
C GLY A 876 -2.96 1.98 33.70
N GLY A 877 -3.76 1.00 34.11
CA GLY A 877 -3.30 -0.33 34.54
C GLY A 877 -3.59 -0.74 35.97
N ALA A 878 -4.37 0.02 36.74
CA ALA A 878 -4.76 -0.37 38.09
C ALA A 878 -5.99 -1.29 38.07
N ASN A 879 -6.09 -2.22 39.03
CA ASN A 879 -7.27 -3.05 39.22
C ASN A 879 -7.94 -2.66 40.54
N PRO A 880 -9.00 -1.84 40.51
CA PRO A 880 -9.67 -1.39 41.73
C PRO A 880 -10.59 -2.46 42.35
N TRP A 881 -10.98 -3.52 41.62
CA TRP A 881 -11.83 -4.60 42.15
C TRP A 881 -11.03 -5.59 43.02
N ASN A 882 -9.87 -6.01 42.51
CA ASN A 882 -9.01 -7.09 43.02
C ASN A 882 -9.68 -8.48 43.12
N VAL A 883 -9.00 -9.50 42.61
CA VAL A 883 -9.49 -10.89 42.48
C VAL A 883 -8.78 -11.86 43.46
N GLU A 884 -7.85 -11.37 44.29
CA GLU A 884 -7.08 -12.20 45.22
C GLU A 884 -7.76 -12.44 46.57
N LYS A 885 -8.83 -11.70 46.89
CA LYS A 885 -9.73 -12.03 47.99
C LYS A 885 -10.83 -12.98 47.50
N HIS A 886 -10.81 -14.21 48.01
CA HIS A 886 -11.95 -15.10 47.95
C HIS A 886 -13.02 -14.59 48.93
N ASP A 887 -14.02 -13.89 48.40
CA ASP A 887 -15.28 -13.58 49.09
C ASP A 887 -16.41 -14.24 48.28
N ASP A 888 -17.25 -15.04 48.92
CA ASP A 888 -18.32 -15.81 48.25
C ASP A 888 -19.52 -14.93 47.78
N GLU A 889 -19.44 -13.62 48.00
CA GLU A 889 -20.50 -12.64 47.67
C GLU A 889 -20.51 -12.22 46.18
N PHE A 890 -19.38 -12.33 45.47
CA PHE A 890 -19.22 -11.80 44.11
C PHE A 890 -18.72 -12.85 43.10
N VAL A 891 -19.23 -12.76 41.88
CA VAL A 891 -18.80 -13.60 40.75
C VAL A 891 -17.44 -13.12 40.27
N LYS A 892 -16.54 -14.05 39.93
CA LYS A 892 -15.22 -13.73 39.38
C LYS A 892 -15.35 -12.99 38.03
N PRO A 893 -14.93 -11.71 37.92
CA PRO A 893 -15.25 -10.93 36.73
C PRO A 893 -14.51 -11.36 35.46
N THR A 894 -15.18 -11.15 34.34
CA THR A 894 -14.65 -11.21 32.97
C THR A 894 -15.23 -10.08 32.12
N HIS A 895 -14.65 -9.85 30.94
CA HIS A 895 -15.11 -8.81 30.00
C HIS A 895 -16.14 -9.35 28.98
N TYR A 896 -16.86 -10.42 29.34
CA TYR A 896 -17.77 -11.15 28.44
C TYR A 896 -18.88 -11.95 29.16
N ASP A 897 -19.09 -11.75 30.46
CA ASP A 897 -20.14 -12.45 31.23
C ASP A 897 -21.48 -11.69 31.27
N GLY A 898 -21.53 -10.46 30.75
CA GLY A 898 -22.71 -9.60 30.79
C GLY A 898 -22.94 -8.89 32.12
N LEU A 899 -21.90 -8.71 32.94
CA LEU A 899 -21.95 -7.93 34.18
C LEU A 899 -21.03 -6.69 34.12
N LEU A 900 -21.27 -5.75 35.03
CA LEU A 900 -20.44 -4.59 35.31
C LEU A 900 -20.02 -4.56 36.79
N GLU A 901 -18.75 -4.35 37.07
CA GLU A 901 -18.24 -4.12 38.44
C GLU A 901 -18.43 -2.66 38.86
N ILE A 902 -19.13 -2.44 39.97
CA ILE A 902 -19.46 -1.11 40.48
C ILE A 902 -18.61 -0.83 41.72
N VAL A 903 -17.78 0.21 41.67
CA VAL A 903 -16.73 0.51 42.66
C VAL A 903 -16.82 1.93 43.20
N GLY A 904 -16.74 2.07 44.52
CA GLY A 904 -16.63 3.34 45.23
C GLY A 904 -15.18 3.74 45.52
N ILE A 905 -14.85 5.02 45.29
CA ILE A 905 -13.57 5.65 45.62
C ILE A 905 -13.81 6.77 46.63
N SER A 906 -13.16 6.71 47.79
CA SER A 906 -13.36 7.66 48.91
C SER A 906 -12.42 8.87 48.87
N GLY A 907 -12.01 9.30 47.67
CA GLY A 907 -11.17 10.48 47.43
C GLY A 907 -9.74 10.20 46.94
N VAL A 908 -9.03 11.27 46.60
CA VAL A 908 -7.77 11.23 45.82
C VAL A 908 -6.65 10.41 46.50
N VAL A 909 -6.58 10.38 47.83
CA VAL A 909 -5.56 9.58 48.56
C VAL A 909 -5.80 8.08 48.37
N HIS A 910 -7.04 7.63 48.52
CA HIS A 910 -7.43 6.25 48.29
C HIS A 910 -7.24 5.87 46.80
N MET A 911 -7.61 6.78 45.90
CA MET A 911 -7.33 6.64 44.47
C MET A 911 -5.82 6.43 44.19
N GLY A 912 -4.95 7.18 44.87
CA GLY A 912 -3.50 7.00 44.78
C GLY A 912 -3.01 5.65 45.32
N GLN A 913 -3.63 5.10 46.37
CA GLN A 913 -3.34 3.77 46.89
C GLN A 913 -3.69 2.68 45.88
N ILE A 914 -4.84 2.79 45.21
CA ILE A 914 -5.27 1.90 44.11
C ILE A 914 -4.26 1.95 42.97
N TYR A 915 -3.88 3.15 42.50
CA TYR A 915 -2.86 3.32 41.46
C TYR A 915 -1.48 2.75 41.84
N SER A 916 -1.15 2.69 43.13
CA SER A 916 0.12 2.13 43.62
C SER A 916 0.06 0.61 43.87
N GLY A 917 -1.11 -0.03 43.73
CA GLY A 917 -1.31 -1.42 44.17
C GLY A 917 -1.28 -1.61 45.69
N LEU A 918 -1.38 -0.52 46.47
CA LEU A 918 -1.36 -0.51 47.94
C LEU A 918 -2.77 -0.54 48.56
N GLY A 919 -3.82 -0.49 47.74
CA GLY A 919 -5.21 -0.52 48.16
C GLY A 919 -6.12 -1.01 47.04
N THR A 920 -7.39 -1.24 47.39
CA THR A 920 -8.46 -1.72 46.49
C THR A 920 -9.67 -0.83 46.68
N GLY A 921 -10.40 -0.51 45.61
CA GLY A 921 -11.64 0.25 45.72
C GLY A 921 -12.71 -0.50 46.53
N ILE A 922 -13.74 0.24 46.93
CA ILE A 922 -14.86 -0.35 47.65
C ILE A 922 -15.74 -1.06 46.63
N ARG A 923 -15.75 -2.40 46.59
CA ARG A 923 -16.71 -3.16 45.78
C ARG A 923 -18.13 -2.88 46.30
N LEU A 924 -19.03 -2.43 45.44
CA LEU A 924 -20.41 -2.05 45.83
C LEU A 924 -21.46 -3.01 45.29
N ALA A 925 -21.32 -3.45 44.04
CA ALA A 925 -22.23 -4.38 43.37
C ALA A 925 -21.57 -4.95 42.10
N GLN A 926 -22.14 -6.05 41.59
CA GLN A 926 -22.09 -6.40 40.17
C GLN A 926 -23.53 -6.31 39.61
N ALA A 927 -23.69 -5.91 38.35
CA ALA A 927 -25.01 -5.73 37.75
C ALA A 927 -25.04 -5.98 36.23
N ALA A 928 -26.16 -6.47 35.70
CA ALA A 928 -26.45 -6.53 34.26
C ALA A 928 -27.22 -5.30 33.74
N HIS A 929 -27.83 -4.52 34.64
CA HIS A 929 -28.54 -3.27 34.36
C HIS A 929 -28.32 -2.29 35.52
N LEU A 930 -27.81 -1.11 35.18
CA LEU A 930 -27.49 -0.05 36.16
C LEU A 930 -28.29 1.21 35.84
N LYS A 931 -28.92 1.80 36.85
CA LYS A 931 -29.57 3.11 36.76
C LYS A 931 -29.04 4.04 37.83
N ILE A 932 -28.57 5.22 37.42
CA ILE A 932 -28.00 6.25 38.29
C ILE A 932 -28.81 7.53 38.11
N TRP A 933 -29.26 8.12 39.22
CA TRP A 933 -29.83 9.46 39.25
C TRP A 933 -28.80 10.46 39.78
N LEU A 934 -28.71 11.63 39.14
CA LEU A 934 -27.84 12.74 39.51
C LEU A 934 -28.71 13.90 39.99
N LYS A 935 -28.47 14.41 41.20
CA LYS A 935 -29.23 15.53 41.80
C LYS A 935 -28.57 16.89 41.62
N SER A 936 -27.42 16.92 40.96
CA SER A 936 -26.53 18.07 40.80
C SER A 936 -25.68 17.89 39.55
N GLU A 937 -25.18 18.99 39.01
CA GLU A 937 -24.20 18.96 37.93
C GLU A 937 -22.90 18.28 38.40
N LEU A 938 -22.44 17.30 37.62
CA LEU A 938 -21.32 16.42 38.00
C LEU A 938 -20.40 16.11 36.80
N PRO A 939 -19.09 15.94 37.03
CA PRO A 939 -18.16 15.45 36.02
C PRO A 939 -18.33 13.95 35.80
N ILE A 940 -18.31 13.56 34.52
CA ILE A 940 -18.43 12.18 34.03
C ILE A 940 -17.31 11.92 33.02
N GLN A 941 -16.80 10.69 32.94
CA GLN A 941 -15.94 10.24 31.84
C GLN A 941 -16.35 8.85 31.37
N VAL A 942 -16.24 8.60 30.07
CA VAL A 942 -16.52 7.28 29.44
C VAL A 942 -15.32 6.91 28.57
N ASP A 943 -14.73 5.75 28.82
CA ASP A 943 -13.50 5.25 28.15
C ASP A 943 -12.31 6.24 28.11
N GLY A 944 -12.31 7.26 29.00
CA GLY A 944 -11.30 8.31 29.08
C GLY A 944 -11.66 9.64 28.41
N GLU A 945 -12.83 9.78 27.77
CA GLU A 945 -13.33 11.07 27.28
C GLU A 945 -14.28 11.71 28.32
N PRO A 946 -13.94 12.90 28.88
CA PRO A 946 -14.68 13.51 29.98
C PRO A 946 -15.62 14.64 29.55
N PHE A 947 -16.72 14.81 30.28
CA PHE A 947 -17.68 15.90 30.13
C PHE A 947 -18.34 16.27 31.47
N ILE A 948 -19.03 17.41 31.51
CA ILE A 948 -19.91 17.79 32.61
C ILE A 948 -21.35 17.42 32.23
N HIS A 949 -22.13 16.87 33.16
CA HIS A 949 -23.54 16.56 32.96
C HIS A 949 -24.41 17.20 34.05
N PRO A 950 -25.57 17.81 33.71
CA PRO A 950 -26.55 18.37 34.66
C PRO A 950 -27.24 17.30 35.54
N PRO A 951 -28.18 17.69 36.42
CA PRO A 951 -29.16 16.75 37.00
C PRO A 951 -29.87 15.90 35.94
N GLY A 952 -30.27 14.68 36.31
CA GLY A 952 -30.94 13.75 35.40
C GLY A 952 -30.70 12.28 35.70
N GLN A 953 -30.89 11.43 34.68
CA GLN A 953 -30.83 9.97 34.77
C GLN A 953 -29.85 9.37 33.75
N ILE A 954 -28.97 8.49 34.22
CA ILE A 954 -28.14 7.63 33.38
C ILE A 954 -28.64 6.20 33.53
N THR A 955 -28.93 5.53 32.42
CA THR A 955 -29.25 4.10 32.37
C THR A 955 -28.19 3.38 31.54
N VAL A 956 -27.59 2.34 32.10
CA VAL A 956 -26.53 1.55 31.46
C VAL A 956 -27.10 0.17 31.16
N LEU A 957 -27.09 -0.19 29.88
CA LEU A 957 -27.65 -1.43 29.35
C LEU A 957 -26.56 -2.17 28.56
N ARG A 958 -26.58 -3.50 28.58
CA ARG A 958 -25.74 -4.30 27.67
C ARG A 958 -26.15 -3.96 26.24
N SER A 959 -25.18 -3.63 25.39
CA SER A 959 -25.44 -3.33 23.98
C SER A 959 -25.84 -4.61 23.23
N ALA A 960 -26.62 -4.46 22.16
CA ALA A 960 -26.80 -5.54 21.18
C ALA A 960 -25.50 -5.84 20.41
N LEU A 961 -24.54 -4.91 20.44
CA LEU A 961 -23.25 -5.00 19.78
C LEU A 961 -22.23 -5.67 20.70
N SER A 962 -21.63 -6.78 20.26
CA SER A 962 -20.51 -7.44 20.96
C SER A 962 -19.26 -7.43 20.08
N ALA A 963 -18.09 -7.16 20.66
CA ALA A 963 -16.84 -7.14 19.91
C ALA A 963 -16.12 -8.49 19.96
N ASN A 964 -15.50 -8.85 18.84
CA ASN A 964 -14.52 -9.92 18.77
C ASN A 964 -13.13 -9.32 18.95
N MET A 965 -12.35 -9.85 19.90
CA MET A 965 -11.03 -9.33 20.26
C MET A 965 -9.99 -10.45 20.22
N LEU A 966 -8.74 -10.09 19.93
CA LEU A 966 -7.61 -10.99 19.94
C LEU A 966 -6.85 -10.86 21.26
N ARG A 967 -6.72 -11.97 22.00
CA ARG A 967 -5.94 -12.09 23.24
C ARG A 967 -4.59 -12.71 22.95
N LYS A 968 -3.51 -12.04 23.35
CA LYS A 968 -2.15 -12.51 23.17
C LYS A 968 -1.83 -13.72 24.07
N VAL A 969 -1.40 -14.82 23.45
CA VAL A 969 -1.03 -16.06 24.15
C VAL A 969 0.27 -15.88 24.91
N LYS A 970 0.31 -16.36 26.16
CA LYS A 970 1.53 -16.37 26.98
C LYS A 970 2.48 -17.47 26.49
N ARG A 971 3.42 -17.15 25.60
CA ARG A 971 4.58 -18.04 25.35
C ARG A 971 5.34 -18.27 26.67
N PRO A 972 5.74 -19.51 27.01
CA PRO A 972 6.50 -19.77 28.23
C PRO A 972 7.87 -19.08 28.16
N LYS A 973 8.26 -18.36 29.22
CA LYS A 973 9.57 -17.69 29.29
C LYS A 973 10.70 -18.74 29.32
N ARG A 974 11.39 -18.92 28.18
CA ARG A 974 12.70 -19.59 28.16
C ARG A 974 13.70 -18.78 29.00
N ARG A 975 14.60 -19.45 29.72
CA ARG A 975 15.65 -18.79 30.52
C ARG A 975 16.68 -18.14 29.59
N PRO A 976 17.21 -16.95 29.90
CA PRO A 976 18.38 -16.41 29.20
C PRO A 976 19.58 -17.35 29.41
N GLY A 977 20.30 -17.69 28.34
CA GLY A 977 21.57 -18.44 28.42
C GLY A 977 21.63 -19.76 27.61
N THR A 978 20.53 -20.29 27.10
CA THR A 978 20.56 -21.41 26.14
C THR A 978 20.48 -20.89 24.71
N GLU A 979 21.51 -21.14 23.90
CA GLU A 979 21.53 -20.80 22.47
C GLU A 979 20.50 -21.60 21.66
N ASP A 980 20.05 -21.05 20.53
CA ASP A 980 18.90 -21.59 19.79
C ASP A 980 19.28 -22.74 18.83
N TYR A 981 19.20 -23.96 19.35
CA TYR A 981 19.06 -25.20 18.57
C TYR A 981 17.60 -25.67 18.43
N GLY A 982 16.63 -24.99 19.06
CA GLY A 982 15.29 -25.54 19.32
C GLY A 982 14.15 -25.02 18.45
N LEU A 983 14.26 -23.83 17.82
CA LEU A 983 13.18 -23.27 16.99
C LEU A 983 13.26 -23.64 15.50
N ASN A 984 14.29 -24.37 15.07
CA ASN A 984 14.33 -25.05 13.77
C ASN A 984 13.86 -26.53 13.83
N GLN A 985 13.50 -27.05 15.02
CA GLN A 985 13.12 -28.46 15.18
C GLN A 985 11.61 -28.72 15.28
N LEU A 986 10.80 -27.77 15.76
CA LEU A 986 9.33 -27.90 15.66
C LEU A 986 8.82 -27.69 14.22
N SER A 987 9.60 -27.04 13.36
CA SER A 987 9.38 -27.16 11.91
C SER A 987 9.77 -28.57 11.43
N SER A 988 10.94 -29.10 11.81
CA SER A 988 11.45 -30.35 11.22
C SER A 988 10.60 -31.60 11.48
N THR A 989 9.88 -31.71 12.60
CA THR A 989 8.92 -32.81 12.79
C THR A 989 7.72 -32.71 11.84
N THR A 990 7.29 -31.48 11.56
CA THR A 990 6.22 -31.18 10.61
C THR A 990 6.73 -31.37 9.17
N ASP A 991 7.95 -30.93 8.87
CA ASP A 991 8.62 -31.10 7.58
C ASP A 991 8.89 -32.58 7.25
N GLN A 992 9.23 -33.42 8.23
CA GLN A 992 9.40 -34.87 8.03
C GLN A 992 8.06 -35.58 7.77
N GLN A 993 6.99 -35.21 8.47
CA GLN A 993 5.65 -35.69 8.14
C GLN A 993 5.17 -35.19 6.77
N TYR A 994 5.57 -33.98 6.37
CA TYR A 994 5.27 -33.38 5.07
C TYR A 994 6.07 -34.02 3.92
N GLN A 995 7.34 -34.38 4.10
CA GLN A 995 8.08 -35.13 3.08
C GLN A 995 7.57 -36.56 2.91
N ASN A 996 7.17 -37.22 4.01
CA ASN A 996 6.52 -38.54 3.93
C ASN A 996 5.14 -38.48 3.25
N SER A 997 4.36 -37.41 3.46
CA SER A 997 3.08 -37.24 2.76
C SER A 997 3.26 -36.89 1.28
N ILE A 998 4.29 -36.11 0.91
CA ILE A 998 4.61 -35.83 -0.50
C ILE A 998 4.94 -37.12 -1.25
N GLN A 999 5.66 -38.08 -0.67
CA GLN A 999 5.91 -39.37 -1.34
C GLN A 999 4.62 -40.17 -1.63
N GLN A 1000 3.57 -40.05 -0.81
CA GLN A 1000 2.27 -40.68 -1.07
C GLN A 1000 1.38 -39.87 -2.04
N TYR A 1001 1.48 -38.54 -2.04
CA TYR A 1001 0.74 -37.69 -2.98
C TYR A 1001 1.36 -37.66 -4.39
N SER A 1002 2.66 -37.86 -4.53
CA SER A 1002 3.33 -38.03 -5.83
C SER A 1002 2.94 -39.32 -6.57
N THR A 1003 2.45 -40.35 -5.87
CA THR A 1003 1.99 -41.60 -6.48
C THR A 1003 0.50 -41.62 -6.85
N THR A 1004 -0.27 -40.57 -6.53
CA THR A 1004 -1.73 -40.52 -6.72
C THR A 1004 -2.17 -39.47 -7.77
N ARG A 1005 -1.30 -39.19 -8.75
CA ARG A 1005 -1.57 -38.31 -9.91
C ARG A 1005 -1.02 -38.84 -11.25
N LEU A 1006 -0.99 -40.17 -11.40
CA LEU A 1006 -0.69 -40.85 -12.69
C LEU A 1006 -1.76 -41.90 -13.08
N HIS A 1007 -3.00 -41.67 -12.64
CA HIS A 1007 -4.22 -42.19 -13.27
C HIS A 1007 -5.25 -41.05 -13.35
N ASP A 1008 -6.23 -41.19 -14.25
CA ASP A 1008 -7.29 -40.22 -14.57
C ASP A 1008 -6.94 -39.04 -15.53
N PHE A 1009 -6.25 -39.33 -16.65
CA PHE A 1009 -6.44 -38.56 -17.90
C PHE A 1009 -6.06 -39.38 -19.16
N SER A 1010 -7.03 -40.09 -19.76
CA SER A 1010 -7.06 -40.45 -21.21
C SER A 1010 -8.25 -41.37 -21.56
N SER A 1011 -9.30 -40.83 -22.21
CA SER A 1011 -10.31 -41.65 -22.94
C SER A 1011 -11.22 -40.85 -23.90
N SER A 1012 -10.63 -40.16 -24.88
CA SER A 1012 -11.23 -39.91 -26.21
C SER A 1012 -10.15 -39.28 -27.11
N SER A 1013 -9.99 -39.64 -28.39
CA SER A 1013 -10.74 -40.56 -29.26
C SER A 1013 -9.82 -41.38 -30.18
N ASP A 1014 -10.33 -42.54 -30.61
CA ASP A 1014 -10.04 -43.38 -31.81
C ASP A 1014 -8.91 -42.90 -32.78
N TYR A 1015 -8.01 -43.75 -33.29
CA TYR A 1015 -8.32 -44.96 -34.10
C TYR A 1015 -7.11 -45.94 -34.21
N SER A 1016 -7.40 -47.25 -34.34
CA SER A 1016 -6.57 -48.33 -34.95
C SER A 1016 -5.02 -48.38 -34.79
N SER A 1017 -4.48 -49.45 -34.16
CA SER A 1017 -3.71 -50.54 -34.85
C SER A 1017 -2.89 -51.48 -33.94
N LEU A 1018 -3.20 -52.78 -34.02
CA LEU A 1018 -2.31 -53.96 -33.98
C LEU A 1018 -1.14 -54.11 -32.95
N ASN A 1019 -1.32 -55.13 -32.10
CA ASN A 1019 -0.39 -56.26 -31.84
C ASN A 1019 0.74 -56.22 -30.77
N VAL A 1020 0.83 -57.38 -30.09
CA VAL A 1020 2.00 -58.03 -29.45
C VAL A 1020 2.58 -57.33 -28.20
N ILE A 1021 2.42 -57.83 -26.94
CA ILE A 1021 2.69 -59.14 -26.29
C ILE A 1021 4.02 -59.14 -25.50
N GLN A 1022 3.92 -59.44 -24.19
CA GLN A 1022 5.01 -59.91 -23.29
C GLN A 1022 6.16 -58.92 -22.97
N ASN A 1023 6.98 -59.07 -21.91
CA ASN A 1023 7.06 -60.10 -20.85
C ASN A 1023 7.79 -59.60 -19.59
N ILE A 1024 7.53 -60.24 -18.42
CA ILE A 1024 8.49 -60.57 -17.32
C ILE A 1024 9.20 -59.41 -16.57
N LYS A 1025 9.76 -59.55 -15.35
CA LYS A 1025 9.49 -60.28 -14.08
C LYS A 1025 10.75 -60.06 -13.20
N GLU A 1026 10.67 -60.28 -11.88
CA GLU A 1026 11.84 -60.61 -11.02
C GLU A 1026 12.91 -59.48 -10.82
N ASP A 1027 13.68 -59.38 -9.72
CA ASP A 1027 13.70 -60.15 -8.47
C ASP A 1027 14.42 -59.42 -7.28
N LEU A 1028 14.36 -60.04 -6.09
CA LEU A 1028 15.30 -59.95 -4.93
C LEU A 1028 15.48 -58.61 -4.16
N GLN A 1029 15.90 -58.57 -2.88
CA GLN A 1029 15.58 -59.31 -1.63
C GLN A 1029 16.46 -58.74 -0.46
N LEU A 1030 16.33 -59.32 0.76
CA LEU A 1030 17.18 -59.14 1.97
C LEU A 1030 16.80 -57.97 2.93
N PRO A 1031 17.10 -58.09 4.26
CA PRO A 1031 16.64 -59.18 5.13
C PRO A 1031 16.10 -58.69 6.51
N ILE A 1032 15.40 -59.57 7.24
CA ILE A 1032 14.91 -59.35 8.62
C ILE A 1032 15.59 -60.33 9.59
N ASN A 1033 16.00 -59.88 10.79
CA ASN A 1033 16.16 -60.66 12.06
C ASN A 1033 16.80 -59.78 13.18
N LYS A 1034 16.52 -59.91 14.49
CA LYS A 1034 15.41 -60.56 15.24
C LYS A 1034 15.48 -60.29 16.78
N LEU A 1035 14.36 -60.47 17.51
CA LEU A 1035 14.24 -60.64 18.99
C LEU A 1035 14.56 -59.38 19.85
N ASN A 1036 14.04 -59.10 21.07
CA ASN A 1036 12.98 -59.60 21.98
C ASN A 1036 12.84 -58.58 23.16
N MET A 1037 11.85 -58.52 24.07
CA MET A 1037 10.44 -59.00 24.19
C MET A 1037 9.77 -58.29 25.42
N ASP A 1038 8.44 -58.36 25.56
CA ASP A 1038 7.64 -57.72 26.65
C ASP A 1038 7.54 -58.57 27.95
N PRO A 1039 6.83 -58.11 29.01
CA PRO A 1039 5.39 -58.48 29.13
C PRO A 1039 4.40 -57.52 29.88
N PHE A 1040 3.19 -57.35 29.30
CA PHE A 1040 1.85 -57.15 29.94
C PHE A 1040 1.57 -55.92 30.86
N ILE A 1041 0.31 -55.49 31.13
CA ILE A 1041 -1.07 -56.00 30.88
C ILE A 1041 -2.04 -54.79 30.62
N SER A 1042 -2.82 -54.77 29.52
CA SER A 1042 -4.31 -54.88 29.41
C SER A 1042 -5.16 -53.63 29.82
N ASP A 1043 -6.36 -53.32 29.29
CA ASP A 1043 -7.33 -54.03 28.42
C ASP A 1043 -8.14 -53.10 27.47
N THR A 1044 -8.94 -53.67 26.54
CA THR A 1044 -9.89 -52.95 25.64
C THR A 1044 -11.19 -53.73 25.36
N PRO A 1045 -12.32 -53.03 25.09
CA PRO A 1045 -13.30 -53.47 24.05
C PRO A 1045 -14.10 -52.30 23.37
N THR A 1046 -14.89 -52.43 22.29
CA THR A 1046 -14.84 -53.23 21.03
C THR A 1046 -15.73 -52.60 19.93
N TYR A 1047 -15.18 -52.46 18.71
CA TYR A 1047 -15.78 -52.56 17.35
C TYR A 1047 -17.31 -52.78 17.10
N SER A 1048 -17.83 -52.15 16.02
CA SER A 1048 -18.42 -52.86 14.84
C SER A 1048 -18.65 -51.97 13.58
N LYS A 1049 -18.49 -52.56 12.37
CA LYS A 1049 -18.83 -52.08 10.99
C LYS A 1049 -20.13 -52.79 10.49
N PRO A 1050 -20.72 -52.67 9.25
CA PRO A 1050 -20.21 -52.19 7.92
C PRO A 1050 -21.16 -51.25 7.07
N ILE A 1051 -20.66 -50.44 6.11
CA ILE A 1051 -20.44 -50.61 4.62
C ILE A 1051 -21.69 -50.93 3.76
N ILE A 1052 -22.02 -50.08 2.76
CA ILE A 1052 -22.26 -50.35 1.29
C ILE A 1052 -22.83 -49.09 0.55
N ASN A 1053 -22.62 -49.01 -0.77
CA ASN A 1053 -22.96 -47.87 -1.67
C ASN A 1053 -24.37 -47.96 -2.29
N LEU A 1054 -24.94 -46.84 -2.80
CA LEU A 1054 -25.21 -46.59 -4.25
C LEU A 1054 -26.08 -45.35 -4.58
N THR A 1055 -25.53 -44.50 -5.48
CA THR A 1055 -26.14 -43.66 -6.55
C THR A 1055 -27.61 -43.17 -6.58
N SER A 1056 -27.74 -41.94 -7.14
CA SER A 1056 -28.79 -41.42 -8.06
C SER A 1056 -29.90 -40.47 -7.54
N LYS A 1057 -30.42 -39.68 -8.49
CA LYS A 1057 -31.48 -38.64 -8.50
C LYS A 1057 -32.21 -38.76 -9.86
N PRO A 1058 -33.34 -38.08 -10.17
CA PRO A 1058 -34.37 -37.41 -9.34
C PRO A 1058 -35.83 -37.85 -9.75
N ILE A 1059 -36.84 -36.99 -9.48
CA ILE A 1059 -38.11 -36.73 -10.26
C ILE A 1059 -39.49 -37.11 -9.61
N TYR A 1060 -40.20 -36.04 -9.18
CA TYR A 1060 -41.66 -35.72 -9.21
C TYR A 1060 -42.75 -36.38 -8.29
N ASN A 1061 -43.26 -35.52 -7.39
CA ASN A 1061 -44.68 -35.12 -7.11
C ASN A 1061 -45.80 -36.07 -6.59
N LYS A 1062 -46.33 -35.66 -5.40
CA LYS A 1062 -47.73 -35.61 -4.90
C LYS A 1062 -48.62 -36.87 -4.80
N VAL A 1063 -49.16 -37.11 -3.59
CA VAL A 1063 -50.60 -37.36 -3.27
C VAL A 1063 -50.83 -37.19 -1.74
N ASN A 1064 -52.09 -37.25 -1.26
CA ASN A 1064 -52.57 -36.74 0.04
C ASN A 1064 -52.62 -37.75 1.24
N THR A 1065 -53.05 -37.19 2.39
CA THR A 1065 -53.49 -37.71 3.72
C THR A 1065 -54.51 -38.89 3.70
N PRO A 1066 -54.97 -39.55 4.82
CA PRO A 1066 -55.10 -39.01 6.21
C PRO A 1066 -55.08 -39.99 7.46
N THR A 1067 -55.36 -39.44 8.66
CA THR A 1067 -56.00 -40.05 9.89
C THR A 1067 -55.28 -41.17 10.72
N ASN A 1068 -55.55 -41.38 12.03
CA ASN A 1068 -55.89 -40.48 13.17
C ASN A 1068 -55.87 -41.21 14.55
N THR A 1069 -55.33 -40.59 15.61
CA THR A 1069 -55.45 -40.99 17.05
C THR A 1069 -54.87 -39.91 17.99
N VAL A 1070 -55.34 -39.62 19.22
CA VAL A 1070 -56.67 -39.85 19.87
C VAL A 1070 -56.87 -38.86 21.08
N GLN A 1071 -57.69 -39.19 22.07
CA GLN A 1071 -58.22 -38.38 23.22
C GLN A 1071 -57.29 -38.34 24.46
N SER A 1072 -57.48 -37.49 25.49
CA SER A 1072 -58.63 -36.66 25.96
C SER A 1072 -58.17 -35.29 26.56
N SER A 1073 -58.92 -34.41 27.26
CA SER A 1073 -60.30 -34.41 27.82
C SER A 1073 -60.87 -32.99 28.09
N THR A 1074 -62.19 -32.96 28.33
CA THR A 1074 -63.14 -31.94 28.87
C THR A 1074 -62.66 -30.86 29.88
N VAL A 1075 -63.15 -29.60 29.94
CA VAL A 1075 -64.35 -28.84 29.43
C VAL A 1075 -65.64 -28.86 30.30
N SER A 1076 -66.22 -27.66 30.53
CA SER A 1076 -67.65 -27.30 30.74
C SER A 1076 -67.82 -25.81 30.34
N ALA A 1077 -68.71 -25.35 29.44
CA ALA A 1077 -70.20 -25.39 29.37
C ALA A 1077 -70.86 -24.28 30.25
N VAL A 1078 -71.98 -23.59 29.92
CA VAL A 1078 -73.23 -23.95 29.18
C VAL A 1078 -73.81 -22.75 28.33
N HIS A 1079 -74.91 -23.00 27.61
CA HIS A 1079 -75.64 -22.22 26.59
C HIS A 1079 -76.43 -20.91 26.96
N SER A 1080 -76.73 -20.18 25.87
CA SER A 1080 -77.67 -19.09 25.55
C SER A 1080 -79.00 -18.89 26.32
N ASN A 1081 -79.50 -17.63 26.36
CA ASN A 1081 -80.72 -17.18 25.63
C ASN A 1081 -81.01 -15.65 25.74
N ASP A 1082 -82.03 -15.21 24.99
CA ASP A 1082 -82.45 -13.87 24.54
C ASP A 1082 -82.84 -12.80 25.60
N ASN A 1083 -82.56 -11.50 25.34
CA ASN A 1083 -83.57 -10.45 25.04
C ASN A 1083 -83.01 -9.01 24.87
N ASP A 1084 -83.82 -8.12 24.28
CA ASP A 1084 -83.51 -6.74 23.89
C ASP A 1084 -83.40 -5.70 25.05
N ASN A 1085 -82.46 -4.75 24.95
CA ASN A 1085 -82.71 -3.36 24.50
C ASN A 1085 -81.54 -2.38 24.72
N THR A 1086 -81.39 -1.41 23.79
CA THR A 1086 -80.74 -0.07 23.88
C THR A 1086 -79.33 0.07 24.50
N ALA A 1087 -78.44 0.99 24.11
CA ALA A 1087 -78.14 1.82 22.93
C ALA A 1087 -76.63 2.22 23.07
N VAL A 1088 -75.84 2.74 22.13
CA VAL A 1088 -76.00 3.86 21.17
C VAL A 1088 -75.01 3.71 20.00
N TYR A 1089 -75.33 4.38 18.89
CA TYR A 1089 -74.57 4.61 17.64
C TYR A 1089 -73.07 4.98 17.81
N HIS A 1090 -72.17 4.83 16.82
CA HIS A 1090 -72.33 4.43 15.40
C HIS A 1090 -71.05 3.73 14.86
N GLN A 1091 -71.21 2.73 13.99
CA GLN A 1091 -70.17 2.29 13.03
C GLN A 1091 -70.31 3.01 11.68
N GLY A 1092 -69.25 3.04 10.86
CA GLY A 1092 -69.33 3.43 9.45
C GLY A 1092 -68.02 3.15 8.69
N SER A 1093 -68.08 2.36 7.61
CA SER A 1093 -66.92 1.97 6.78
C SER A 1093 -67.33 1.91 5.29
N LEU A 1094 -66.36 1.58 4.42
CA LEU A 1094 -66.49 1.09 3.03
C LEU A 1094 -66.78 2.08 1.86
N THR A 1095 -65.70 2.32 1.10
CA THR A 1095 -65.58 2.14 -0.38
C THR A 1095 -66.16 3.10 -1.45
N ASN A 1096 -65.30 3.31 -2.46
CA ASN A 1096 -65.53 3.40 -3.92
C ASN A 1096 -66.16 4.65 -4.60
N THR A 1097 -65.26 5.45 -5.19
CA THR A 1097 -65.18 5.81 -6.62
C THR A 1097 -66.45 6.16 -7.43
N LEU A 1098 -66.60 7.43 -7.86
CA LEU A 1098 -66.65 7.88 -9.28
C LEU A 1098 -66.98 9.37 -9.43
N ASN A 1099 -66.52 9.99 -10.53
CA ASN A 1099 -67.02 11.23 -11.17
C ASN A 1099 -67.01 12.54 -10.33
N GLN A 1100 -67.00 13.78 -10.85
CA GLN A 1100 -66.51 14.47 -12.06
C GLN A 1100 -66.95 15.95 -11.88
N LEU A 1101 -66.30 16.91 -12.56
CA LEU A 1101 -66.84 18.23 -12.97
C LEU A 1101 -67.32 19.26 -11.91
N SER A 1102 -66.40 20.17 -11.58
CA SER A 1102 -66.51 21.64 -11.76
C SER A 1102 -67.80 22.43 -11.44
N LEU A 1103 -67.68 23.33 -10.46
CA LEU A 1103 -68.25 24.70 -10.35
C LEU A 1103 -67.34 25.43 -9.32
N GLY A 1104 -67.02 26.73 -9.36
CA GLY A 1104 -67.67 27.88 -10.01
C GLY A 1104 -68.64 28.55 -9.02
N SER A 1105 -68.43 29.77 -8.51
CA SER A 1105 -67.43 30.82 -8.80
C SER A 1105 -67.49 31.94 -7.74
N ASN A 1106 -66.79 33.08 -7.96
CA ASN A 1106 -67.07 34.44 -7.45
C ASN A 1106 -66.67 34.83 -5.99
N ILE A 1107 -66.19 36.06 -5.68
CA ILE A 1107 -65.57 37.14 -6.51
C ILE A 1107 -64.87 38.24 -5.64
N ARG A 1108 -63.96 39.02 -6.27
CA ARG A 1108 -63.53 40.43 -6.00
C ARG A 1108 -62.38 40.84 -5.03
N SER A 1109 -61.53 41.73 -5.60
CA SER A 1109 -60.76 42.88 -5.00
C SER A 1109 -59.75 42.62 -3.87
N GLN A 1110 -58.59 43.30 -3.78
CA GLN A 1110 -57.90 44.34 -4.60
C GLN A 1110 -56.38 44.18 -4.26
N GLU A 1111 -55.38 44.27 -5.15
CA GLU A 1111 -54.92 45.39 -6.01
C GLU A 1111 -54.53 46.69 -5.26
N VAL A 1112 -53.37 47.35 -5.50
CA VAL A 1112 -52.16 47.02 -6.31
C VAL A 1112 -50.98 48.00 -6.02
N LEU A 1113 -49.88 47.94 -6.79
CA LEU A 1113 -48.66 48.81 -6.85
C LEU A 1113 -47.56 48.60 -5.79
N SER A 1114 -46.25 48.77 -6.06
CA SER A 1114 -45.44 48.81 -7.31
C SER A 1114 -43.92 48.81 -6.93
N SER A 1115 -42.90 48.66 -7.79
CA SER A 1115 -42.81 49.01 -9.22
C SER A 1115 -41.87 48.10 -10.06
N SER A 1116 -41.97 48.25 -11.39
CA SER A 1116 -41.34 47.44 -12.44
C SER A 1116 -40.22 48.22 -13.17
N SER A 1117 -39.35 47.59 -13.98
CA SER A 1117 -39.58 47.22 -15.40
C SER A 1117 -38.35 46.46 -15.96
N SER A 1118 -38.34 45.51 -16.92
CA SER A 1118 -39.26 44.89 -17.92
C SER A 1118 -38.85 45.15 -19.39
N VAL A 1119 -39.33 44.31 -20.34
CA VAL A 1119 -39.12 44.30 -21.83
C VAL A 1119 -37.89 43.47 -22.33
N ASN A 1120 -37.93 42.62 -23.38
CA ASN A 1120 -38.95 41.68 -23.93
C ASN A 1120 -38.40 40.81 -25.11
N LEU A 1121 -38.89 39.56 -25.24
CA LEU A 1121 -38.94 38.69 -26.47
C LEU A 1121 -37.60 38.26 -27.16
N PRO A 1122 -37.60 37.33 -28.17
CA PRO A 1122 -38.69 36.52 -28.77
C PRO A 1122 -38.49 34.98 -28.70
N SER A 1123 -39.25 34.19 -29.49
CA SER A 1123 -39.29 32.70 -29.48
C SER A 1123 -39.42 32.06 -30.88
N SER A 1124 -39.12 30.74 -31.03
CA SER A 1124 -39.55 29.93 -32.19
C SER A 1124 -39.45 28.38 -32.01
N LEU A 1125 -40.31 27.70 -32.79
CA LEU A 1125 -40.70 26.30 -32.96
C LEU A 1125 -39.58 25.38 -33.58
N LEU A 1126 -39.62 24.03 -33.72
CA LEU A 1126 -40.56 22.91 -33.43
C LEU A 1126 -39.88 21.51 -33.58
N ARG A 1127 -40.66 20.41 -33.41
CA ARG A 1127 -40.43 18.94 -33.57
C ARG A 1127 -39.93 18.23 -32.28
N ILE A 1128 -40.57 17.20 -31.69
CA ILE A 1128 -41.55 16.14 -32.05
C ILE A 1128 -40.94 14.85 -32.64
N CYS A 1129 -40.94 13.78 -31.83
CA CYS A 1129 -41.26 12.35 -32.10
C CYS A 1129 -40.83 11.53 -30.85
N SER A 1130 -41.71 11.17 -29.91
CA SER A 1130 -42.66 10.03 -29.92
C SER A 1130 -42.02 8.67 -29.57
N TYR A 1131 -42.17 8.23 -28.32
CA TYR A 1131 -41.87 6.86 -27.88
C TYR A 1131 -42.88 5.85 -28.46
N THR A 1132 -42.46 4.60 -28.61
CA THR A 1132 -43.36 3.47 -28.94
C THR A 1132 -43.12 2.33 -27.96
N THR A 1133 -44.17 1.88 -27.28
CA THR A 1133 -44.14 0.67 -26.45
C THR A 1133 -44.56 -0.54 -27.27
N LEU A 1134 -43.87 -1.67 -27.09
CA LEU A 1134 -44.33 -2.96 -27.59
C LEU A 1134 -44.00 -4.05 -26.57
N SER A 1135 -45.03 -4.81 -26.20
CA SER A 1135 -44.98 -6.04 -25.42
C SER A 1135 -44.96 -7.24 -26.36
N GLY A 1136 -44.26 -8.31 -25.99
CA GLY A 1136 -44.31 -9.59 -26.69
C GLY A 1136 -43.54 -10.64 -25.91
N ASP A 1137 -44.21 -11.75 -25.60
CA ASP A 1137 -43.62 -12.92 -24.97
C ASP A 1137 -42.63 -13.63 -25.91
N ASP A 1138 -41.62 -14.33 -25.36
CA ASP A 1138 -41.66 -15.80 -25.42
C ASP A 1138 -40.64 -16.44 -24.44
N SER A 1139 -40.80 -17.73 -24.18
CA SER A 1139 -40.02 -18.48 -23.18
C SER A 1139 -38.84 -19.27 -23.76
N VAL A 1140 -37.70 -19.29 -23.04
CA VAL A 1140 -36.97 -20.50 -22.58
C VAL A 1140 -35.91 -20.11 -21.54
#